data_AF-A0AAV4FEM5-F1
#
_entry.id   AF-A0AAV4FEM5-F1
#
_cell.length_a   1.000
_cell.length_b   1.000
_cell.length_c   1.000
_cell.angle_alpha   90.00
_cell.angle_beta   90.00
_cell.angle_gamma   90.00
#
_symmetry.space_group_name_H-M   'P 1'
#
loop_
_entity.id
_entity.type
_entity.pdbx_description
1 polymer ?
#
loop_
_entity_poly.entity_id
_entity_poly.type
_entity_poly.pdbx_seq_one_letter_code
_entity_poly.pdbx_strand_id
1 'polypeptide(L)'
;MVCTQDMYNFQEQQKQQQARRENQVTLYRKYRIGDFPDIQIKHQCLIAPLQALANRDSTVANLLFRSLFRAIFSQMDQVKTEREIDELTQQINQSIETILSQSVLYYPPFIGCILTILYELRSNLKVSASPLALGAAVSSQQILGILVLEEQLIQTDTRQATDSSKRPRLARENVSQNTSLWIELSRLYKSIGEFDVLQGIFSDKLGTKDITRRAIEAEARGDYKAASKLYDQAMRTQEWPDLDPQEAEVDFWEGSRMECLDYLTQWKDLDSIATRGIDDSPTPNLDRVWEDGFYQELYLPYLMRSKLKLLLTEADDSDPSGGQPGFLNFLTNALKDEQKRQHLQSRYCKELALLFLWQGNYDTARHYTSLAFESFLQSWSSTTTLMESSRRENLQSLQGLIEQQEFLDHTASLERAGSLSTSKLTRQWQGRSPHPLLDPVVTWDDVVTNRNLFLSRLAEKIKSSGAANAVESQDSELVGETGEQKLAEMSVSLFLAMAHSCRLQNNFSVTLKIMKKTESTCRKLDDQEQYIKWVHLYTQTHQFKVRNSQQWTDTMLSDLCTTLDQLGKVEENPALLCRAHLGLSQRVLTGHSLDLLASGLLSATEVSPTIKAKLASHANLKHSNISNEQIVASLIQKGYRVLKASASAADIISQNEEHQDLKVMTCELVYLEFAKFCDKYLHLKEDDALPETCDVSAFPVTVVTCLLRAMKGGVIEARQRFPRLLQIAELYPDVKSFFIDKASEIPSWMFLLWVSQMTALLDKPEAVVVSPLLLRIAKEYPQAFIYPFRMSSEGYNFGTTAQDKKNQAVCQELETLCSNPEVNKFISALEQFGQPDMIFKDWCGDMRKLVAHKNKSKVEIKKKFQEVVVQLFDVKSAASVDTTSTQASFMSTASSVPMGDYRKGFAVALKDLFFKTFGQDGDKLSSMNSKEFSSAEAKITNSINNLQGQRGNKLKPPTKIKDYCPWMSDFNPSKSGDLLEIP
;
A
#
# COMPACT_ATOMS: atom_id res chain seq x y z
N MET A 1 -37.73 40.58 -34.05
CA MET A 1 -36.25 40.57 -34.15
C MET A 1 -35.60 41.75 -33.45
N VAL A 2 -36.06 43.01 -33.63
CA VAL A 2 -35.45 44.18 -32.93
C VAL A 2 -35.68 44.13 -31.40
N CYS A 3 -36.90 43.81 -30.95
CA CYS A 3 -37.23 43.75 -29.52
C CYS A 3 -36.48 42.64 -28.73
N THR A 4 -36.12 41.54 -29.40
CA THR A 4 -35.31 40.45 -28.81
C THR A 4 -33.83 40.81 -28.74
N GLN A 5 -33.33 41.59 -29.71
CA GLN A 5 -31.95 42.09 -29.71
C GLN A 5 -31.73 43.14 -28.61
N ASP A 6 -32.71 44.03 -28.42
CA ASP A 6 -32.64 45.06 -27.37
C ASP A 6 -32.72 44.45 -25.96
N MET A 7 -33.51 43.39 -25.79
CA MET A 7 -33.59 42.65 -24.52
C MET A 7 -32.28 41.87 -24.23
N TYR A 8 -31.63 41.33 -25.25
CA TYR A 8 -30.32 40.68 -25.15
C TYR A 8 -29.21 41.70 -24.84
N ASN A 9 -29.21 42.85 -25.51
CA ASN A 9 -28.27 43.94 -25.26
C ASN A 9 -28.46 44.54 -23.85
N PHE A 10 -29.69 44.61 -23.36
CA PHE A 10 -29.98 45.06 -21.99
C PHE A 10 -29.47 44.05 -20.94
N GLN A 11 -29.63 42.74 -21.19
CA GLN A 11 -29.06 41.69 -20.34
C GLN A 11 -27.52 41.68 -20.38
N GLU A 12 -26.90 41.90 -21.53
CA GLU A 12 -25.44 42.07 -21.64
C GLU A 12 -24.96 43.31 -20.90
N GLN A 13 -25.67 44.45 -21.01
CA GLN A 13 -25.32 45.66 -20.27
C GLN A 13 -25.46 45.48 -18.77
N GLN A 14 -26.48 44.73 -18.30
CA GLN A 14 -26.59 44.37 -16.88
C GLN A 14 -25.44 43.46 -16.44
N LYS A 15 -25.08 42.44 -17.22
CA LYS A 15 -23.90 41.59 -16.96
C LYS A 15 -22.60 42.40 -16.92
N GLN A 16 -22.40 43.32 -17.86
CA GLN A 16 -21.23 44.19 -17.89
C GLN A 16 -21.21 45.19 -16.73
N GLN A 17 -22.36 45.74 -16.33
CA GLN A 17 -22.45 46.58 -15.14
C GLN A 17 -22.19 45.80 -13.85
N GLN A 18 -22.69 44.57 -13.76
CA GLN A 18 -22.47 43.67 -12.63
C GLN A 18 -20.98 43.29 -12.55
N ALA A 19 -20.35 42.91 -13.67
CA ALA A 19 -18.91 42.65 -13.75
C ALA A 19 -18.07 43.90 -13.42
N ARG A 20 -18.49 45.10 -13.84
CA ARG A 20 -17.82 46.37 -13.47
C ARG A 20 -17.95 46.69 -11.98
N ARG A 21 -19.09 46.38 -11.35
CA ARG A 21 -19.30 46.52 -9.91
C ARG A 21 -18.50 45.48 -9.12
N GLU A 22 -18.42 44.25 -9.61
CA GLU A 22 -17.63 43.16 -9.01
C GLU A 22 -16.11 43.44 -9.07
N ASN A 23 -15.64 44.07 -10.15
CA ASN A 23 -14.25 44.48 -10.32
C ASN A 23 -13.89 45.82 -9.65
N GLN A 24 -14.85 46.55 -9.08
CA GLN A 24 -14.59 47.80 -8.37
C GLN A 24 -14.12 47.51 -6.93
N VAL A 25 -12.84 47.77 -6.65
CA VAL A 25 -12.25 47.52 -5.33
C VAL A 25 -12.68 48.61 -4.34
N THR A 26 -13.50 48.23 -3.36
CA THR A 26 -13.92 49.10 -2.26
C THR A 26 -12.83 49.19 -1.18
N LEU A 27 -12.26 50.37 -0.95
CA LEU A 27 -11.31 50.60 0.14
C LEU A 27 -12.04 50.87 1.45
N TYR A 28 -11.84 50.00 2.45
CA TYR A 28 -12.42 50.13 3.80
C TYR A 28 -11.59 51.01 4.76
N ARG A 29 -10.39 51.44 4.33
CA ARG A 29 -9.47 52.31 5.10
C ARG A 29 -8.87 53.38 4.21
N LYS A 30 -8.67 54.58 4.77
CA LYS A 30 -7.81 55.63 4.18
C LYS A 30 -6.40 55.48 4.76
N TYR A 31 -5.40 55.27 3.92
CA TYR A 31 -4.00 55.16 4.33
C TYR A 31 -3.36 56.54 4.38
N ARG A 32 -2.66 56.86 5.49
CA ARG A 32 -1.86 58.08 5.57
C ARG A 32 -0.60 57.91 4.72
N ILE A 33 -0.26 58.91 3.92
CA ILE A 33 0.98 58.97 3.14
C ILE A 33 1.95 59.88 3.91
N GLY A 34 3.11 59.37 4.32
CA GLY A 34 4.15 60.10 5.07
C GLY A 34 5.34 59.20 5.47
N ASP A 35 6.42 59.81 5.99
CA ASP A 35 7.69 59.13 6.27
C ASP A 35 7.65 58.17 7.49
N PHE A 36 6.62 58.29 8.34
CA PHE A 36 6.46 57.44 9.53
C PHE A 36 5.27 56.48 9.37
N PRO A 37 5.37 55.22 9.85
CA PRO A 37 4.25 54.28 9.89
C PRO A 37 3.04 54.81 10.67
N ASP A 38 1.84 54.38 10.30
CA ASP A 38 0.59 54.82 10.93
C ASP A 38 0.38 54.10 12.29
N ILE A 39 0.59 54.81 13.40
CA ILE A 39 0.65 54.22 14.77
C ILE A 39 -0.73 54.19 15.47
N GLN A 40 -1.72 54.99 15.03
CA GLN A 40 -3.04 55.11 15.69
C GLN A 40 -4.21 54.71 14.78
N ILE A 41 -4.32 53.41 14.50
CA ILE A 41 -5.40 52.86 13.67
C ILE A 41 -6.70 52.77 14.47
N LYS A 42 -7.76 53.42 13.98
CA LYS A 42 -9.12 53.31 14.57
C LYS A 42 -9.63 51.87 14.47
N HIS A 43 -10.31 51.37 15.52
CA HIS A 43 -10.87 50.01 15.53
C HIS A 43 -11.79 49.70 14.35
N GLN A 44 -12.60 50.68 13.89
CA GLN A 44 -13.47 50.52 12.72
C GLN A 44 -12.67 50.13 11.45
N CYS A 45 -11.44 50.65 11.31
CA CYS A 45 -10.56 50.35 10.18
C CYS A 45 -9.96 48.94 10.23
N LEU A 46 -10.19 48.18 11.30
CA LEU A 46 -9.84 46.75 11.41
C LEU A 46 -11.09 45.87 11.32
N ILE A 47 -12.17 46.26 12.01
CA ILE A 47 -13.42 45.47 12.05
C ILE A 47 -14.12 45.44 10.69
N ALA A 48 -14.27 46.58 10.02
CA ALA A 48 -15.00 46.64 8.75
C ALA A 48 -14.34 45.83 7.61
N PRO A 49 -13.00 45.87 7.42
CA PRO A 49 -12.33 44.97 6.48
C PRO A 49 -12.46 43.50 6.86
N LEU A 50 -12.34 43.13 8.15
CA LEU A 50 -12.49 41.75 8.60
C LEU A 50 -13.88 41.20 8.32
N GLN A 51 -14.93 41.99 8.57
CA GLN A 51 -16.31 41.60 8.24
C GLN A 51 -16.52 41.48 6.72
N ALA A 52 -15.99 42.42 5.94
CA ALA A 52 -16.08 42.37 4.48
C ALA A 52 -15.35 41.15 3.90
N LEU A 53 -14.22 40.76 4.49
CA LEU A 53 -13.46 39.58 4.11
C LEU A 53 -14.20 38.29 4.51
N ALA A 54 -14.75 38.23 5.72
CA ALA A 54 -15.56 37.08 6.18
C ALA A 54 -16.81 36.85 5.33
N ASN A 55 -17.45 37.90 4.82
CA ASN A 55 -18.61 37.75 3.92
C ASN A 55 -18.25 37.18 2.54
N ARG A 56 -16.97 37.17 2.16
CA ARG A 56 -16.50 36.74 0.83
C ARG A 56 -15.72 35.42 0.88
N ASP A 57 -15.06 35.13 1.99
CA ASP A 57 -14.24 33.92 2.17
C ASP A 57 -14.72 33.12 3.38
N SER A 58 -15.22 31.91 3.13
CA SER A 58 -15.70 30.99 4.16
C SER A 58 -14.61 30.56 5.15
N THR A 59 -13.35 30.55 4.73
CA THR A 59 -12.21 30.20 5.59
C THR A 59 -12.00 31.29 6.65
N VAL A 60 -12.00 32.55 6.22
CA VAL A 60 -11.89 33.70 7.13
C VAL A 60 -13.12 33.80 8.02
N ALA A 61 -14.31 33.55 7.48
CA ALA A 61 -15.55 33.51 8.26
C ALA A 61 -15.47 32.47 9.39
N ASN A 62 -15.00 31.25 9.09
CA ASN A 62 -14.82 30.18 10.07
C ASN A 62 -13.83 30.60 11.17
N LEU A 63 -12.66 31.12 10.81
CA LEU A 63 -11.65 31.58 11.78
C LEU A 63 -12.18 32.71 12.68
N LEU A 64 -12.88 33.69 12.09
CA LEU A 64 -13.46 34.81 12.82
C LEU A 64 -14.54 34.34 13.79
N PHE A 65 -15.48 33.51 13.32
CA PHE A 65 -16.58 32.98 14.14
C PHE A 65 -16.05 32.16 15.31
N ARG A 66 -15.12 31.23 15.05
CA ARG A 66 -14.45 30.42 16.08
C ARG A 66 -13.77 31.28 17.15
N SER A 67 -12.98 32.27 16.72
CA SER A 67 -12.26 33.15 17.63
C SER A 67 -13.20 33.99 18.50
N LEU A 68 -14.27 34.53 17.90
CA LEU A 68 -15.29 35.30 18.63
C LEU A 68 -16.07 34.41 19.59
N PHE A 69 -16.49 33.22 19.16
CA PHE A 69 -17.25 32.29 19.99
C PHE A 69 -16.45 31.89 21.23
N ARG A 70 -15.19 31.48 21.04
CA ARG A 70 -14.28 31.14 22.14
C ARG A 70 -14.05 32.31 23.10
N ALA A 71 -13.80 33.50 22.56
CA ALA A 71 -13.56 34.69 23.37
C ALA A 71 -14.81 35.04 24.21
N ILE A 72 -16.00 35.05 23.59
CA ILE A 72 -17.27 35.33 24.28
C ILE A 72 -17.53 34.26 25.35
N PHE A 73 -17.36 32.99 25.02
CA PHE A 73 -17.58 31.88 25.95
C PHE A 73 -16.66 31.98 27.18
N SER A 74 -15.37 32.30 26.98
CA SER A 74 -14.41 32.48 28.09
C SER A 74 -14.70 33.69 28.99
N GLN A 75 -15.43 34.70 28.49
CA GLN A 75 -15.81 35.88 29.28
C GLN A 75 -17.09 35.63 30.09
N MET A 76 -17.84 34.56 29.81
CA MET A 76 -19.06 34.23 30.56
C MET A 76 -18.76 33.95 32.04
N ASP A 77 -17.63 33.32 32.32
CA ASP A 77 -17.16 33.00 33.68
C ASP A 77 -16.99 34.25 34.56
N GLN A 78 -16.80 35.43 33.97
CA GLN A 78 -16.62 36.69 34.69
C GLN A 78 -17.93 37.44 34.95
N VAL A 79 -18.97 37.17 34.16
CA VAL A 79 -20.19 37.99 34.11
C VAL A 79 -21.41 37.25 34.68
N LYS A 80 -21.44 35.91 34.58
CA LYS A 80 -22.60 35.09 34.94
C LYS A 80 -22.33 34.21 36.14
N THR A 81 -23.40 33.79 36.82
CA THR A 81 -23.30 32.79 37.90
C THR A 81 -23.12 31.38 37.33
N GLU A 82 -22.53 30.47 38.11
CA GLU A 82 -22.30 29.07 37.68
C GLU A 82 -23.57 28.39 37.13
N ARG A 83 -24.73 28.65 37.75
CA ARG A 83 -26.02 28.08 37.30
C ARG A 83 -26.47 28.62 35.94
N GLU A 84 -26.30 29.91 35.69
CA GLU A 84 -26.65 30.53 34.40
C GLU A 84 -25.69 30.10 33.29
N ILE A 85 -24.43 29.80 33.64
CA ILE A 85 -23.44 29.24 32.71
C ILE A 85 -23.86 27.82 32.32
N ASP A 86 -24.27 26.99 33.28
CA ASP A 86 -24.73 25.63 33.02
C ASP A 86 -25.99 25.60 32.15
N GLU A 87 -26.99 26.43 32.46
CA GLU A 87 -28.23 26.54 31.66
C GLU A 87 -27.93 26.99 30.23
N LEU A 88 -27.06 27.99 30.05
CA LEU A 88 -26.70 28.48 28.73
C LEU A 88 -25.87 27.46 27.95
N THR A 89 -25.00 26.72 28.63
CA THR A 89 -24.23 25.62 28.03
C THR A 89 -25.16 24.52 27.52
N GLN A 90 -26.20 24.17 28.26
CA GLN A 90 -27.21 23.21 27.81
C GLN A 90 -28.00 23.73 26.59
N GLN A 91 -28.38 25.01 26.58
CA GLN A 91 -29.03 25.62 25.41
C GLN A 91 -28.15 25.62 24.16
N ILE A 92 -26.85 25.88 24.33
CA ILE A 92 -25.87 25.78 23.23
C ILE A 92 -25.80 24.35 22.72
N ASN A 93 -25.68 23.35 23.60
CA ASN A 93 -25.62 21.94 23.21
C ASN A 93 -26.88 21.53 22.42
N GLN A 94 -28.08 21.89 22.90
CA GLN A 94 -29.34 21.64 22.19
C GLN A 94 -29.40 22.34 20.82
N SER A 95 -28.88 23.56 20.73
CA SER A 95 -28.82 24.30 19.47
C SER A 95 -27.88 23.63 18.46
N ILE A 96 -26.70 23.17 18.92
CA ILE A 96 -25.75 22.44 18.08
C ILE A 96 -26.35 21.10 17.61
N GLU A 97 -27.03 20.38 18.49
CA GLU A 97 -27.70 19.12 18.14
C GLU A 97 -28.83 19.34 17.13
N THR A 98 -29.60 20.43 17.28
CA THR A 98 -30.61 20.83 16.30
C THR A 98 -29.98 21.16 14.94
N ILE A 99 -28.84 21.86 14.93
CA ILE A 99 -28.12 22.17 13.69
C ILE A 99 -27.64 20.90 12.99
N LEU A 100 -27.08 19.93 13.72
CA LEU A 100 -26.56 18.69 13.15
C LEU A 100 -27.67 17.77 12.64
N SER A 101 -28.80 17.70 13.34
CA SER A 101 -29.94 16.84 12.99
C SER A 101 -30.82 17.40 11.87
N GLN A 102 -30.98 18.74 11.76
CA GLN A 102 -31.85 19.38 10.77
C GLN A 102 -31.10 19.90 9.53
N SER A 103 -29.77 19.84 9.51
CA SER A 103 -28.98 20.25 8.34
C SER A 103 -29.25 19.32 7.15
N VAL A 104 -29.60 19.89 5.99
CA VAL A 104 -29.82 19.10 4.76
C VAL A 104 -28.56 19.04 3.89
N LEU A 105 -27.83 20.17 3.80
CA LEU A 105 -26.71 20.36 2.87
C LEU A 105 -25.34 19.98 3.46
N TYR A 106 -25.23 19.89 4.79
CA TYR A 106 -23.98 19.52 5.50
C TYR A 106 -22.73 20.23 4.97
N TYR A 107 -22.83 21.55 4.74
CA TYR A 107 -21.77 22.34 4.11
C TYR A 107 -20.43 22.20 4.88
N PRO A 108 -19.35 21.67 4.28
CA PRO A 108 -18.16 21.26 5.03
C PRO A 108 -17.49 22.36 5.85
N PRO A 109 -17.32 23.61 5.37
CA PRO A 109 -16.73 24.68 6.17
C PRO A 109 -17.57 25.06 7.40
N PHE A 110 -18.89 24.90 7.34
CA PHE A 110 -19.79 25.19 8.46
C PHE A 110 -19.75 24.06 9.51
N ILE A 111 -19.89 22.80 9.06
CA ILE A 111 -19.82 21.63 9.96
C ILE A 111 -18.42 21.54 10.60
N GLY A 112 -17.36 21.73 9.82
CA GLY A 112 -15.99 21.77 10.33
C GLY A 112 -15.76 22.87 11.38
N CYS A 113 -16.39 24.04 11.22
CA CYS A 113 -16.35 25.11 12.23
C CYS A 113 -16.98 24.66 13.56
N ILE A 114 -18.17 24.05 13.49
CA ILE A 114 -18.90 23.55 14.67
C ILE A 114 -18.09 22.45 15.38
N LEU A 115 -17.59 21.46 14.64
CA LEU A 115 -16.77 20.38 15.20
C LEU A 115 -15.50 20.93 15.87
N THR A 116 -14.89 21.95 15.27
CA THR A 116 -13.72 22.60 15.85
C THR A 116 -14.06 23.35 17.15
N ILE A 117 -15.21 24.03 17.22
CA ILE A 117 -15.68 24.68 18.45
C ILE A 117 -15.91 23.63 19.55
N LEU A 118 -16.53 22.49 19.21
CA LEU A 118 -16.72 21.38 20.14
C LEU A 118 -15.39 20.84 20.68
N TYR A 119 -14.38 20.71 19.82
CA TYR A 119 -13.03 20.28 20.22
C TYR A 119 -12.32 21.30 21.13
N GLU A 120 -12.43 22.60 20.82
CA GLU A 120 -11.78 23.65 21.62
C GLU A 120 -12.43 23.83 23.00
N LEU A 121 -13.76 23.77 23.07
CA LEU A 121 -14.54 23.94 24.30
C LEU A 121 -15.00 22.59 24.88
N ARG A 122 -14.20 21.56 24.65
CA ARG A 122 -14.49 20.16 25.00
C ARG A 122 -14.77 19.91 26.47
N SER A 123 -14.33 20.78 27.38
CA SER A 123 -14.59 20.64 28.82
C SER A 123 -16.05 20.88 29.20
N ASN A 124 -16.76 21.70 28.42
CA ASN A 124 -18.09 22.23 28.76
C ASN A 124 -19.16 21.78 27.74
N LEU A 125 -18.82 21.73 26.45
CA LEU A 125 -19.77 21.35 25.40
C LEU A 125 -19.79 19.83 25.19
N LYS A 126 -20.99 19.27 25.13
CA LYS A 126 -21.23 17.84 24.89
C LYS A 126 -22.42 17.68 23.96
N VAL A 127 -22.25 16.86 22.93
CA VAL A 127 -23.27 16.58 21.92
C VAL A 127 -23.42 15.07 21.82
N SER A 128 -24.61 14.62 21.44
CA SER A 128 -24.90 13.22 21.18
C SER A 128 -24.02 12.65 20.05
N ALA A 129 -23.65 11.38 20.18
CA ALA A 129 -22.69 10.71 19.30
C ALA A 129 -23.20 10.60 17.85
N SER A 130 -24.47 10.24 17.68
CA SER A 130 -25.05 9.87 16.39
C SER A 130 -25.19 11.07 15.43
N PRO A 131 -25.82 12.21 15.78
CA PRO A 131 -25.87 13.38 14.89
C PRO A 131 -24.48 13.94 14.55
N LEU A 132 -23.53 13.84 15.48
CA LEU A 132 -22.16 14.29 15.29
C LEU A 132 -21.42 13.40 14.28
N ALA A 133 -21.47 12.08 14.47
CA ALA A 133 -20.84 11.13 13.57
C ALA A 133 -21.44 11.21 12.16
N LEU A 134 -22.78 11.33 12.07
CA LEU A 134 -23.47 11.54 10.81
C LEU A 134 -23.01 12.83 10.11
N GLY A 135 -23.03 13.96 10.81
CA GLY A 135 -22.60 15.24 10.25
C GLY A 135 -21.14 15.23 9.80
N ALA A 136 -20.25 14.57 10.54
CA ALA A 136 -18.85 14.43 10.19
C ALA A 136 -18.63 13.51 8.98
N ALA A 137 -19.38 12.41 8.87
CA ALA A 137 -19.31 11.48 7.74
C ALA A 137 -19.80 12.15 6.44
N VAL A 138 -20.99 12.75 6.45
CA VAL A 138 -21.61 13.35 5.27
C VAL A 138 -20.84 14.57 4.77
N SER A 139 -20.31 15.39 5.68
CA SER A 139 -19.52 16.59 5.31
C SER A 139 -18.07 16.28 4.92
N SER A 140 -17.68 15.00 4.89
CA SER A 140 -16.29 14.55 4.67
C SER A 140 -15.30 15.19 5.66
N GLN A 141 -15.72 15.42 6.91
CA GLN A 141 -14.93 15.96 8.02
C GLN A 141 -14.70 14.89 9.10
N GLN A 142 -14.47 13.64 8.69
CA GLN A 142 -14.42 12.48 9.58
C GLN A 142 -13.34 12.63 10.65
N ILE A 143 -12.16 13.15 10.30
CA ILE A 143 -11.04 13.37 11.24
C ILE A 143 -11.45 14.30 12.38
N LEU A 144 -12.14 15.40 12.10
CA LEU A 144 -12.60 16.31 13.16
C LEU A 144 -13.67 15.65 14.04
N GLY A 145 -14.57 14.88 13.44
CA GLY A 145 -15.56 14.09 14.20
C GLY A 145 -14.91 13.10 15.15
N ILE A 146 -13.92 12.35 14.67
CA ILE A 146 -13.13 11.39 15.46
C ILE A 146 -12.47 12.09 16.65
N LEU A 147 -11.76 13.20 16.41
CA LEU A 147 -11.08 13.95 17.48
C LEU A 147 -12.04 14.43 18.57
N VAL A 148 -13.24 14.88 18.19
CA VAL A 148 -14.26 15.30 19.16
C VAL A 148 -14.77 14.11 19.98
N LEU A 149 -15.06 12.98 19.33
CA LEU A 149 -15.55 11.77 20.01
C LEU A 149 -14.50 11.16 20.95
N GLU A 150 -13.22 11.10 20.53
CA GLU A 150 -12.13 10.62 21.37
C GLU A 150 -11.94 11.48 22.62
N GLU A 151 -11.95 12.81 22.47
CA GLU A 151 -11.86 13.72 23.60
C GLU A 151 -13.07 13.60 24.54
N GLN A 152 -14.28 13.38 24.00
CA GLN A 152 -15.45 13.10 24.82
C GLN A 152 -15.27 11.83 25.66
N LEU A 153 -14.74 10.76 25.06
CA LEU A 153 -14.46 9.48 25.73
C LEU A 153 -13.38 9.63 26.83
N ILE A 154 -12.28 10.33 26.54
CA ILE A 154 -11.20 10.58 27.50
C ILE A 154 -11.72 11.33 28.73
N GLN A 155 -12.60 12.32 28.52
CA GLN A 155 -13.17 13.08 29.62
C GLN A 155 -14.22 12.31 30.42
N THR A 156 -15.02 11.45 29.79
CA THR A 156 -15.94 10.57 30.51
C THR A 156 -15.20 9.60 31.41
N ASP A 157 -14.08 9.04 30.95
CA ASP A 157 -13.25 8.13 31.75
C ASP A 157 -12.57 8.86 32.93
N THR A 158 -12.11 10.10 32.71
CA THR A 158 -11.48 10.92 33.76
C THR A 158 -12.45 11.29 34.87
N ARG A 159 -13.72 11.59 34.55
CA ARG A 159 -14.78 11.90 35.54
C ARG A 159 -15.26 10.65 36.30
N GLN A 160 -15.31 9.48 35.65
CA GLN A 160 -15.66 8.21 36.32
C GLN A 160 -14.63 7.81 37.38
N ALA A 161 -13.35 8.09 37.17
CA ALA A 161 -12.30 7.84 38.16
C ALA A 161 -12.49 8.69 39.44
N THR A 162 -12.99 9.93 39.31
CA THR A 162 -13.19 10.85 40.45
C THR A 162 -14.49 10.61 41.22
N ASP A 163 -15.56 10.15 40.56
CA ASP A 163 -16.89 9.98 41.17
C ASP A 163 -17.16 8.58 41.77
N SER A 164 -16.20 7.64 41.63
CA SER A 164 -16.32 6.23 42.07
C SER A 164 -16.49 6.00 43.59
N SER A 165 -16.59 7.05 44.41
CA SER A 165 -16.70 6.93 45.86
C SER A 165 -18.11 6.66 46.43
N LYS A 166 -19.22 6.76 45.66
CA LYS A 166 -20.57 6.51 46.20
C LYS A 166 -21.58 5.86 45.22
N ARG A 167 -21.93 4.59 45.52
CA ARG A 167 -23.08 3.74 45.12
C ARG A 167 -23.26 3.36 43.62
N PRO A 168 -23.54 2.08 43.28
CA PRO A 168 -23.41 1.54 41.92
C PRO A 168 -24.73 1.38 41.13
N ARG A 169 -25.82 2.09 41.49
CA ARG A 169 -27.13 1.93 40.80
C ARG A 169 -27.33 2.81 39.56
N LEU A 170 -26.58 3.91 39.42
CA LEU A 170 -26.61 4.82 38.24
C LEU A 170 -25.61 4.44 37.13
N ALA A 171 -24.83 3.36 37.32
CA ALA A 171 -23.79 2.97 36.37
C ALA A 171 -24.32 2.36 35.05
N ARG A 172 -25.56 1.86 35.02
CA ARG A 172 -26.12 1.15 33.84
C ARG A 172 -26.46 2.06 32.66
N GLU A 173 -26.99 3.27 32.91
CA GLU A 173 -27.28 4.24 31.83
C GLU A 173 -25.99 4.80 31.21
N ASN A 174 -24.97 5.03 32.04
CA ASN A 174 -23.68 5.57 31.59
C ASN A 174 -22.86 4.57 30.73
N VAL A 175 -23.00 3.26 30.98
CA VAL A 175 -22.36 2.24 30.13
C VAL A 175 -22.98 2.24 28.73
N SER A 176 -24.31 2.41 28.61
CA SER A 176 -25.00 2.46 27.31
C SER A 176 -24.58 3.65 26.45
N GLN A 177 -24.44 4.83 27.06
CA GLN A 177 -24.00 6.04 26.34
C GLN A 177 -22.54 5.94 25.87
N ASN A 178 -21.66 5.36 26.69
CA ASN A 178 -20.27 5.13 26.28
C ASN A 178 -20.16 4.09 25.15
N THR A 179 -20.98 3.04 25.18
CA THR A 179 -21.01 2.04 24.10
C THR A 179 -21.48 2.65 22.77
N SER A 180 -22.52 3.51 22.79
CA SER A 180 -22.98 4.25 21.60
C SER A 180 -21.89 5.18 21.04
N LEU A 181 -21.13 5.88 21.90
CA LEU A 181 -19.98 6.70 21.50
C LEU A 181 -18.89 5.87 20.81
N TRP A 182 -18.55 4.70 21.37
CA TRP A 182 -17.57 3.78 20.78
C TRP A 182 -18.02 3.21 19.44
N ILE A 183 -19.31 2.90 19.28
CA ILE A 183 -19.86 2.39 18.02
C ILE A 183 -19.88 3.48 16.95
N GLU A 184 -20.28 4.71 17.27
CA GLU A 184 -20.25 5.82 16.30
C GLU A 184 -18.81 6.21 15.93
N LEU A 185 -17.88 6.16 16.89
CA LEU A 185 -16.46 6.31 16.63
C LEU A 185 -15.94 5.20 15.70
N SER A 186 -16.38 3.96 15.91
CA SER A 186 -16.07 2.81 15.05
C SER A 186 -16.55 3.02 13.61
N ARG A 187 -17.74 3.63 13.44
CA ARG A 187 -18.31 3.95 12.12
C ARG A 187 -17.45 5.00 11.39
N LEU A 188 -16.98 6.03 12.11
CA LEU A 188 -16.06 7.02 11.54
C LEU A 188 -14.70 6.42 11.18
N TYR A 189 -14.10 5.60 12.05
CA TYR A 189 -12.83 4.94 11.73
C TYR A 189 -12.95 4.00 10.53
N LYS A 190 -14.08 3.28 10.43
CA LYS A 190 -14.39 2.47 9.26
C LYS A 190 -14.45 3.31 7.98
N SER A 191 -15.09 4.49 8.02
CA SER A 191 -15.19 5.38 6.85
C SER A 191 -13.84 5.92 6.36
N ILE A 192 -12.81 5.96 7.21
CA ILE A 192 -11.44 6.35 6.82
C ILE A 192 -10.63 5.16 6.30
N GLY A 193 -11.07 3.94 6.60
CA GLY A 193 -10.39 2.68 6.24
C GLY A 193 -9.41 2.17 7.30
N GLU A 194 -9.48 2.67 8.54
CA GLU A 194 -8.57 2.30 9.63
C GLU A 194 -9.08 1.07 10.40
N PHE A 195 -8.95 -0.11 9.77
CA PHE A 195 -9.42 -1.38 10.33
C PHE A 195 -8.63 -1.85 11.56
N ASP A 196 -7.36 -1.45 11.72
CA ASP A 196 -6.54 -1.82 12.87
C ASP A 196 -7.08 -1.21 14.17
N VAL A 197 -7.45 0.08 14.12
CA VAL A 197 -8.09 0.79 15.23
C VAL A 197 -9.47 0.20 15.51
N LEU A 198 -10.22 -0.12 14.45
CA LEU A 198 -11.53 -0.76 14.57
C LEU A 198 -11.45 -2.09 15.33
N GLN A 199 -10.50 -2.94 14.97
CA GLN A 199 -10.26 -4.21 15.66
C GLN A 199 -9.90 -4.00 17.13
N GLY A 200 -9.06 -3.01 17.45
CA GLY A 200 -8.73 -2.67 18.84
C GLY A 200 -9.93 -2.21 19.67
N ILE A 201 -10.84 -1.43 19.08
CA ILE A 201 -12.07 -0.97 19.75
C ILE A 201 -12.97 -2.16 20.09
N PHE A 202 -13.19 -3.06 19.12
CA PHE A 202 -14.03 -4.25 19.29
C PHE A 202 -13.36 -5.39 20.08
N SER A 203 -12.04 -5.36 20.31
CA SER A 203 -11.34 -6.33 21.16
C SER A 203 -11.27 -5.92 22.63
N ASP A 204 -11.06 -4.63 22.90
CA ASP A 204 -10.65 -4.17 24.23
C ASP A 204 -11.74 -3.43 25.01
N LYS A 205 -12.64 -2.72 24.31
CA LYS A 205 -13.52 -1.70 24.92
C LYS A 205 -15.01 -2.02 24.83
N LEU A 206 -15.40 -2.96 23.98
CA LEU A 206 -16.79 -3.35 23.77
C LEU A 206 -17.03 -4.79 24.25
N GLY A 207 -18.08 -5.00 25.03
CA GLY A 207 -18.63 -6.34 25.29
C GLY A 207 -19.40 -6.90 24.09
N THR A 208 -18.93 -6.61 22.88
CA THR A 208 -19.56 -6.97 21.61
C THR A 208 -19.43 -8.45 21.31
N LYS A 209 -20.31 -8.94 20.45
CA LYS A 209 -20.34 -10.36 20.10
C LYS A 209 -19.09 -10.76 19.32
N ASP A 210 -18.60 -11.97 19.56
CA ASP A 210 -17.48 -12.57 18.82
C ASP A 210 -17.73 -12.65 17.31
N ILE A 211 -18.99 -12.65 16.88
CA ILE A 211 -19.34 -12.64 15.46
C ILE A 211 -18.98 -11.30 14.80
N THR A 212 -19.14 -10.18 15.53
CA THR A 212 -18.82 -8.82 15.06
C THR A 212 -17.33 -8.71 14.77
N ARG A 213 -16.49 -9.17 15.71
CA ARG A 213 -15.03 -9.22 15.55
C ARG A 213 -14.61 -10.06 14.34
N ARG A 214 -15.13 -11.28 14.22
CA ARG A 214 -14.81 -12.16 13.07
C ARG A 214 -15.28 -11.60 11.74
N ALA A 215 -16.40 -10.87 11.70
CA ALA A 215 -16.89 -10.23 10.50
C ALA A 215 -15.97 -9.08 10.05
N ILE A 216 -15.53 -8.23 10.99
CA ILE A 216 -14.58 -7.14 10.72
C ILE A 216 -13.21 -7.68 10.27
N GLU A 217 -12.72 -8.76 10.88
CA GLU A 217 -11.48 -9.40 10.45
C GLU A 217 -11.57 -9.98 9.03
N ALA A 218 -12.75 -10.46 8.62
CA ALA A 218 -12.98 -10.95 7.26
C ALA A 218 -13.06 -9.77 6.26
N GLU A 219 -13.70 -8.67 6.66
CA GLU A 219 -13.77 -7.43 5.88
C GLU A 219 -12.38 -6.82 5.65
N ALA A 220 -11.55 -6.73 6.70
CA ALA A 220 -10.17 -6.23 6.63
C ALA A 220 -9.28 -7.08 5.70
N ARG A 221 -9.58 -8.38 5.55
CA ARG A 221 -8.88 -9.27 4.62
C ARG A 221 -9.35 -9.15 3.16
N GLY A 222 -10.42 -8.39 2.91
CA GLY A 222 -11.09 -8.29 1.60
C GLY A 222 -12.02 -9.47 1.28
N ASP A 223 -12.30 -10.36 2.25
CA ASP A 223 -13.29 -11.45 2.08
C ASP A 223 -14.69 -11.00 2.50
N TYR A 224 -15.25 -10.08 1.69
CA TYR A 224 -16.58 -9.54 1.90
C TYR A 224 -17.68 -10.61 1.88
N LYS A 225 -17.45 -11.75 1.21
CA LYS A 225 -18.43 -12.85 1.16
C LYS A 225 -18.53 -13.58 2.49
N ALA A 226 -17.41 -13.81 3.16
CA ALA A 226 -17.41 -14.35 4.52
C ALA A 226 -18.01 -13.33 5.50
N ALA A 227 -17.63 -12.06 5.39
CA ALA A 227 -18.16 -10.98 6.24
C ALA A 227 -19.69 -10.83 6.13
N SER A 228 -20.23 -10.72 4.91
CA SER A 228 -21.68 -10.63 4.67
C SER A 228 -22.45 -11.80 5.27
N LYS A 229 -21.91 -13.02 5.18
CA LYS A 229 -22.55 -14.21 5.77
C LYS A 229 -22.55 -14.16 7.29
N LEU A 230 -21.48 -13.65 7.91
CA LEU A 230 -21.40 -13.49 9.36
C LEU A 230 -22.38 -12.43 9.85
N TYR A 231 -22.53 -11.31 9.14
CA TYR A 231 -23.56 -10.30 9.43
C TYR A 231 -24.98 -10.85 9.22
N ASP A 232 -25.22 -11.61 8.15
CA ASP A 232 -26.51 -12.30 7.93
C ASP A 232 -26.85 -13.27 9.09
N GLN A 233 -25.85 -14.00 9.59
CA GLN A 233 -26.00 -14.91 10.72
C GLN A 233 -26.29 -14.15 12.01
N ALA A 234 -25.61 -13.02 12.24
CA ALA A 234 -25.85 -12.16 13.39
C ALA A 234 -27.29 -11.65 13.41
N MET A 235 -27.80 -11.15 12.27
CA MET A 235 -29.16 -10.61 12.15
C MET A 235 -30.26 -11.67 12.28
N ARG A 236 -29.97 -12.94 11.96
CA ARG A 236 -30.95 -14.05 12.09
C ARG A 236 -31.00 -14.65 13.49
N THR A 237 -30.00 -14.37 14.32
CA THR A 237 -29.91 -14.94 15.66
C THR A 237 -30.83 -14.17 16.60
N GLN A 238 -31.94 -14.81 16.98
CA GLN A 238 -32.97 -14.20 17.84
C GLN A 238 -32.68 -14.38 19.34
N GLU A 239 -31.92 -15.42 19.72
CA GLU A 239 -31.56 -15.69 21.11
C GLU A 239 -30.03 -15.73 21.24
N TRP A 240 -29.48 -14.83 22.06
CA TRP A 240 -28.07 -14.81 22.38
C TRP A 240 -27.80 -15.48 23.74
N PRO A 241 -26.71 -16.26 23.89
CA PRO A 241 -26.37 -16.88 25.18
C PRO A 241 -26.04 -15.85 26.28
N ASP A 242 -25.56 -14.68 25.88
CA ASP A 242 -25.30 -13.53 26.74
C ASP A 242 -26.37 -12.44 26.52
N LEU A 243 -26.17 -11.22 27.05
CA LEU A 243 -27.07 -10.07 26.82
C LEU A 243 -27.34 -9.81 25.33
N ASP A 244 -28.56 -9.38 25.00
CA ASP A 244 -28.94 -8.98 23.65
C ASP A 244 -28.02 -7.86 23.11
N PRO A 245 -27.73 -7.86 21.79
CA PRO A 245 -26.93 -6.80 21.17
C PRO A 245 -27.62 -5.46 21.29
N GLN A 246 -26.83 -4.39 21.43
CA GLN A 246 -27.39 -3.03 21.46
C GLN A 246 -27.88 -2.60 20.08
N GLU A 247 -28.86 -1.71 20.03
CA GLU A 247 -29.42 -1.14 18.79
C GLU A 247 -28.32 -0.57 17.87
N ALA A 248 -27.38 0.19 18.42
CA ALA A 248 -26.24 0.71 17.66
C ALA A 248 -25.34 -0.38 17.06
N GLU A 249 -25.20 -1.54 17.71
CA GLU A 249 -24.43 -2.69 17.17
C GLU A 249 -25.19 -3.34 16.02
N VAL A 250 -26.53 -3.43 16.12
CA VAL A 250 -27.41 -3.92 15.06
C VAL A 250 -27.38 -2.98 13.84
N ASP A 251 -27.48 -1.67 14.05
CA ASP A 251 -27.37 -0.66 12.98
C ASP A 251 -26.01 -0.73 12.29
N PHE A 252 -24.94 -0.98 13.05
CA PHE A 252 -23.60 -1.18 12.52
C PHE A 252 -23.52 -2.45 11.65
N TRP A 253 -24.14 -3.56 12.08
CA TRP A 253 -24.22 -4.78 11.27
C TRP A 253 -24.99 -4.55 9.98
N GLU A 254 -26.11 -3.83 10.03
CA GLU A 254 -26.94 -3.53 8.87
C GLU A 254 -26.20 -2.67 7.84
N GLY A 255 -25.57 -1.58 8.28
CA GLY A 255 -24.73 -0.74 7.41
C GLY A 255 -23.56 -1.52 6.80
N SER A 256 -22.83 -2.28 7.62
CA SER A 256 -21.67 -3.06 7.16
C SER A 256 -22.05 -4.18 6.21
N ARG A 257 -23.23 -4.79 6.40
CA ARG A 257 -23.78 -5.80 5.51
C ARG A 257 -24.10 -5.22 4.12
N MET A 258 -24.74 -4.05 4.08
CA MET A 258 -25.04 -3.36 2.82
C MET A 258 -23.76 -2.96 2.08
N GLU A 259 -22.77 -2.44 2.80
CA GLU A 259 -21.45 -2.12 2.26
C GLU A 259 -20.77 -3.37 1.67
N CYS A 260 -20.74 -4.48 2.41
CA CYS A 260 -20.21 -5.76 1.90
C CYS A 260 -20.91 -6.19 0.59
N LEU A 261 -22.23 -6.03 0.51
CA LEU A 261 -22.99 -6.39 -0.70
C LEU A 261 -22.69 -5.47 -1.89
N ASP A 262 -22.40 -4.19 -1.63
CA ASP A 262 -21.93 -3.23 -2.64
C ASP A 262 -20.56 -3.65 -3.19
N TYR A 263 -19.60 -3.97 -2.31
CA TYR A 263 -18.30 -4.54 -2.70
C TYR A 263 -18.41 -5.89 -3.42
N LEU A 264 -19.49 -6.65 -3.17
CA LEU A 264 -19.79 -7.92 -3.84
C LEU A 264 -20.59 -7.74 -5.15
N THR A 265 -20.97 -6.52 -5.52
CA THR A 265 -21.85 -6.18 -6.66
C THR A 265 -23.19 -6.93 -6.63
N GLN A 266 -23.68 -7.35 -5.47
CA GLN A 266 -24.91 -8.15 -5.31
C GLN A 266 -26.15 -7.25 -5.26
N TRP A 267 -26.44 -6.59 -6.39
CA TRP A 267 -27.46 -5.54 -6.47
C TRP A 267 -28.87 -6.00 -6.09
N LYS A 268 -29.27 -7.25 -6.41
CA LYS A 268 -30.60 -7.79 -6.06
C LYS A 268 -30.77 -7.98 -4.55
N ASP A 269 -29.74 -8.53 -3.90
CA ASP A 269 -29.75 -8.77 -2.46
C ASP A 269 -29.68 -7.43 -1.71
N LEU A 270 -28.84 -6.49 -2.19
CA LEU A 270 -28.72 -5.15 -1.64
C LEU A 270 -30.03 -4.36 -1.73
N ASP A 271 -30.70 -4.37 -2.90
CA ASP A 271 -31.98 -3.71 -3.09
C ASP A 271 -33.07 -4.29 -2.17
N SER A 272 -33.12 -5.63 -2.06
CA SER A 272 -34.07 -6.30 -1.18
C SER A 272 -33.86 -5.92 0.29
N ILE A 273 -32.61 -5.80 0.74
CA ILE A 273 -32.29 -5.45 2.13
C ILE A 273 -32.60 -3.97 2.39
N ALA A 274 -32.15 -3.07 1.52
CA ALA A 274 -32.39 -1.64 1.66
C ALA A 274 -33.90 -1.32 1.63
N THR A 275 -34.65 -1.94 0.71
CA THR A 275 -36.09 -1.74 0.61
C THR A 275 -36.83 -2.28 1.84
N ARG A 276 -36.42 -3.45 2.36
CA ARG A 276 -37.02 -4.05 3.55
C ARG A 276 -36.75 -3.24 4.82
N GLY A 277 -35.55 -2.66 4.93
CA GLY A 277 -35.19 -1.76 6.04
C GLY A 277 -36.06 -0.50 6.11
N ILE A 278 -36.63 -0.07 4.98
CA ILE A 278 -37.54 1.08 4.89
C ILE A 278 -39.00 0.65 5.16
N ASP A 279 -39.45 -0.42 4.50
CA ASP A 279 -40.81 -0.94 4.66
C ASP A 279 -40.83 -2.46 4.48
N ASP A 280 -41.16 -3.18 5.55
CA ASP A 280 -41.27 -4.64 5.59
C ASP A 280 -42.60 -5.15 4.98
N SER A 281 -43.41 -4.24 4.41
CA SER A 281 -44.68 -4.57 3.78
C SER A 281 -44.50 -5.28 2.42
N PRO A 282 -45.48 -6.12 1.99
CA PRO A 282 -45.38 -6.86 0.72
C PRO A 282 -45.36 -5.97 -0.53
N THR A 283 -45.76 -4.69 -0.41
CA THR A 283 -45.63 -3.67 -1.45
C THR A 283 -44.95 -2.44 -0.83
N PRO A 284 -43.61 -2.40 -0.80
CA PRO A 284 -42.88 -1.43 0.00
C PRO A 284 -43.10 0.00 -0.50
N ASN A 285 -43.46 0.90 0.42
CA ASN A 285 -43.61 2.31 0.11
C ASN A 285 -42.27 3.06 0.25
N LEU A 286 -41.63 3.35 -0.87
CA LEU A 286 -40.35 4.07 -0.91
C LEU A 286 -40.44 5.51 -0.39
N ASP A 287 -41.63 6.13 -0.33
CA ASP A 287 -41.77 7.49 0.18
C ASP A 287 -41.52 7.58 1.70
N ARG A 288 -41.54 6.46 2.43
CA ARG A 288 -41.19 6.41 3.87
C ARG A 288 -39.74 6.79 4.14
N VAL A 289 -38.87 6.72 3.15
CA VAL A 289 -37.47 7.20 3.29
C VAL A 289 -37.42 8.65 3.75
N TRP A 290 -38.41 9.47 3.38
CA TRP A 290 -38.45 10.88 3.74
C TRP A 290 -38.98 11.14 5.16
N GLU A 291 -39.51 10.13 5.85
CA GLU A 291 -40.11 10.27 7.19
C GLU A 291 -39.05 10.39 8.30
N ASP A 292 -37.90 9.71 8.14
CA ASP A 292 -36.80 9.70 9.11
C ASP A 292 -35.46 10.03 8.46
N GLY A 293 -34.66 10.87 9.11
CA GLY A 293 -33.27 11.14 8.71
C GLY A 293 -32.40 9.90 8.74
N PHE A 294 -32.64 8.96 9.66
CA PHE A 294 -31.90 7.69 9.69
C PHE A 294 -32.06 6.90 8.38
N TYR A 295 -33.27 6.85 7.82
CA TYR A 295 -33.52 6.17 6.54
C TYR A 295 -32.86 6.87 5.34
N GLN A 296 -32.82 8.20 5.36
CA GLN A 296 -32.15 8.99 4.31
C GLN A 296 -30.65 8.77 4.28
N GLU A 297 -30.04 8.49 5.42
CA GLU A 297 -28.59 8.40 5.55
C GLU A 297 -28.10 6.97 5.41
N LEU A 298 -28.81 6.01 6.00
CA LEU A 298 -28.40 4.61 5.98
C LEU A 298 -28.88 3.88 4.72
N TYR A 299 -30.16 3.99 4.34
CA TYR A 299 -30.74 3.16 3.28
C TYR A 299 -30.78 3.83 1.91
N LEU A 300 -31.06 5.14 1.83
CA LEU A 300 -31.20 5.84 0.55
C LEU A 300 -29.96 5.74 -0.36
N PRO A 301 -28.70 5.85 0.14
CA PRO A 301 -27.52 5.70 -0.72
C PRO A 301 -27.47 4.34 -1.41
N TYR A 302 -27.70 3.26 -0.65
CA TYR A 302 -27.67 1.90 -1.18
C TYR A 302 -28.90 1.58 -2.04
N LEU A 303 -30.06 2.16 -1.74
CA LEU A 303 -31.26 2.06 -2.56
C LEU A 303 -31.05 2.71 -3.94
N MET A 304 -30.55 3.95 -3.96
CA MET A 304 -30.23 4.68 -5.19
C MET A 304 -29.21 3.93 -6.02
N ARG A 305 -28.13 3.48 -5.38
CA ARG A 305 -27.03 2.76 -6.03
C ARG A 305 -27.47 1.40 -6.59
N SER A 306 -28.11 0.55 -5.77
CA SER A 306 -28.53 -0.79 -6.19
C SER A 306 -29.55 -0.76 -7.33
N LYS A 307 -30.60 0.07 -7.22
CA LYS A 307 -31.63 0.19 -8.27
C LYS A 307 -31.07 0.79 -9.56
N LEU A 308 -30.22 1.81 -9.47
CA LEU A 308 -29.54 2.35 -10.66
C LEU A 308 -28.67 1.27 -11.34
N LYS A 309 -27.87 0.53 -10.57
CA LYS A 309 -27.00 -0.52 -11.12
C LYS A 309 -27.78 -1.68 -11.74
N LEU A 310 -28.93 -2.05 -11.17
CA LEU A 310 -29.84 -3.02 -11.78
C LEU A 310 -30.37 -2.52 -13.13
N LEU A 311 -30.82 -1.26 -13.22
CA LEU A 311 -31.27 -0.66 -14.49
C LEU A 311 -30.18 -0.67 -15.56
N LEU A 312 -28.92 -0.45 -15.18
CA LEU A 312 -27.78 -0.47 -16.10
C LEU A 312 -27.38 -1.88 -16.54
N THR A 313 -27.70 -2.91 -15.76
CA THR A 313 -27.24 -4.29 -15.99
C THR A 313 -28.31 -5.19 -16.61
N GLU A 314 -29.59 -4.98 -16.27
CA GLU A 314 -30.72 -5.81 -16.70
C GLU A 314 -31.34 -5.37 -18.04
N ALA A 315 -30.81 -4.32 -18.68
CA ALA A 315 -31.27 -3.85 -19.98
C ALA A 315 -31.02 -4.84 -21.15
N ASP A 316 -30.19 -5.89 -20.95
CA ASP A 316 -29.88 -6.91 -21.95
C ASP A 316 -30.81 -8.15 -21.89
N ASP A 317 -31.56 -8.34 -20.81
CA ASP A 317 -32.51 -9.46 -20.70
C ASP A 317 -33.84 -9.05 -21.35
N SER A 318 -34.35 -9.92 -22.22
CA SER A 318 -35.52 -9.74 -23.09
C SER A 318 -36.86 -9.66 -22.35
N ASP A 319 -36.98 -8.78 -21.35
CA ASP A 319 -38.23 -8.47 -20.68
C ASP A 319 -38.50 -6.94 -20.71
N PRO A 320 -39.43 -6.47 -21.56
CA PRO A 320 -39.78 -5.04 -21.68
C PRO A 320 -40.38 -4.44 -20.39
N SER A 321 -40.70 -5.28 -19.41
CA SER A 321 -41.13 -4.94 -18.05
C SER A 321 -39.99 -4.80 -17.04
N GLY A 322 -38.73 -5.04 -17.40
CA GLY A 322 -37.55 -5.00 -16.51
C GLY A 322 -37.12 -3.60 -16.04
N GLY A 323 -37.82 -2.54 -16.46
CA GLY A 323 -37.70 -1.26 -15.77
C GLY A 323 -38.20 -1.44 -14.33
N GLN A 324 -37.58 -0.79 -13.35
CA GLN A 324 -38.18 -0.63 -12.03
C GLN A 324 -39.10 0.61 -12.09
N PRO A 325 -40.36 0.54 -12.59
CA PRO A 325 -41.22 1.72 -12.72
C PRO A 325 -41.47 2.37 -11.36
N GLY A 326 -41.47 1.58 -10.28
CA GLY A 326 -41.56 2.09 -8.90
C GLY A 326 -40.43 3.06 -8.55
N PHE A 327 -39.20 2.79 -9.01
CA PHE A 327 -38.05 3.66 -8.77
C PHE A 327 -38.10 4.94 -9.60
N LEU A 328 -38.43 4.83 -10.89
CA LEU A 328 -38.56 5.99 -11.77
C LEU A 328 -39.71 6.91 -11.31
N ASN A 329 -40.83 6.33 -10.86
CA ASN A 329 -41.95 7.07 -10.29
C ASN A 329 -41.58 7.74 -8.98
N PHE A 330 -40.88 7.04 -8.09
CA PHE A 330 -40.34 7.59 -6.84
C PHE A 330 -39.47 8.82 -7.12
N LEU A 331 -38.48 8.71 -8.02
CA LEU A 331 -37.61 9.83 -8.38
C LEU A 331 -38.37 10.98 -9.04
N THR A 332 -39.28 10.69 -9.97
CA THR A 332 -40.08 11.73 -10.63
C THR A 332 -40.96 12.47 -9.64
N ASN A 333 -41.49 11.78 -8.62
CA ASN A 333 -42.27 12.42 -7.57
C ASN A 333 -41.40 13.21 -6.58
N ALA A 334 -40.22 12.67 -6.21
CA ALA A 334 -39.26 13.37 -5.35
C ALA A 334 -38.71 14.65 -6.01
N LEU A 335 -38.47 14.65 -7.33
CA LEU A 335 -37.99 15.82 -8.07
C LEU A 335 -39.04 16.93 -8.24
N LYS A 336 -40.34 16.65 -8.00
CA LYS A 336 -41.41 17.67 -8.01
C LYS A 336 -41.41 18.52 -6.73
N ASP A 337 -40.96 17.96 -5.63
CA ASP A 337 -40.87 18.64 -4.34
C ASP A 337 -39.51 19.37 -4.24
N GLU A 338 -39.53 20.66 -3.93
CA GLU A 338 -38.33 21.50 -3.92
C GLU A 338 -37.32 21.04 -2.86
N GLN A 339 -37.77 20.62 -1.68
CA GLN A 339 -36.87 20.20 -0.59
C GLN A 339 -36.17 18.87 -0.92
N LYS A 340 -36.95 17.89 -1.40
CA LYS A 340 -36.43 16.58 -1.83
C LYS A 340 -35.53 16.71 -3.05
N ARG A 341 -35.88 17.59 -4.00
CA ARG A 341 -35.05 17.91 -5.16
C ARG A 341 -33.69 18.46 -4.76
N GLN A 342 -33.63 19.40 -3.81
CA GLN A 342 -32.37 19.97 -3.34
C GLN A 342 -31.49 18.92 -2.66
N HIS A 343 -32.08 18.03 -1.84
CA HIS A 343 -31.34 16.92 -1.24
C HIS A 343 -30.75 15.98 -2.31
N LEU A 344 -31.57 15.56 -3.29
CA LEU A 344 -31.13 14.69 -4.38
C LEU A 344 -30.07 15.34 -5.28
N GLN A 345 -30.21 16.62 -5.58
CA GLN A 345 -29.22 17.40 -6.33
C GLN A 345 -27.91 17.55 -5.56
N SER A 346 -27.96 17.77 -4.25
CA SER A 346 -26.73 17.97 -3.49
C SER A 346 -25.87 16.69 -3.42
N ARG A 347 -26.51 15.52 -3.31
CA ARG A 347 -25.80 14.25 -3.01
C ARG A 347 -25.69 13.29 -4.18
N TYR A 348 -26.73 13.19 -5.00
CA TYR A 348 -26.84 12.15 -6.04
C TYR A 348 -26.81 12.72 -7.46
N CYS A 349 -26.13 13.86 -7.65
CA CYS A 349 -26.01 14.49 -8.97
C CYS A 349 -25.41 13.54 -10.03
N LYS A 350 -24.45 12.69 -9.63
CA LYS A 350 -23.74 11.79 -10.55
C LYS A 350 -24.66 10.67 -11.03
N GLU A 351 -25.45 10.12 -10.12
CA GLU A 351 -26.47 9.09 -10.33
C GLU A 351 -27.61 9.62 -11.18
N LEU A 352 -28.08 10.85 -10.92
CA LEU A 352 -29.10 11.52 -11.72
C LEU A 352 -28.62 11.78 -13.14
N ALA A 353 -27.39 12.26 -13.33
CA ALA A 353 -26.81 12.46 -14.65
C ALA A 353 -26.77 11.15 -15.44
N LEU A 354 -26.35 10.06 -14.80
CA LEU A 354 -26.29 8.73 -15.40
C LEU A 354 -27.68 8.17 -15.72
N LEU A 355 -28.67 8.41 -14.86
CA LEU A 355 -30.05 8.00 -15.08
C LEU A 355 -30.66 8.70 -16.31
N PHE A 356 -30.50 10.01 -16.42
CA PHE A 356 -30.99 10.76 -17.58
C PHE A 356 -30.26 10.38 -18.87
N LEU A 357 -28.96 10.07 -18.78
CA LEU A 357 -28.18 9.50 -19.89
C LEU A 357 -28.74 8.13 -20.30
N TRP A 358 -29.07 7.27 -19.34
CA TRP A 358 -29.76 6.01 -19.60
C TRP A 358 -31.15 6.22 -20.21
N GLN A 359 -31.90 7.26 -19.84
CA GLN A 359 -33.19 7.57 -20.49
C GLN A 359 -33.05 8.17 -21.90
N GLY A 360 -31.83 8.51 -22.34
CA GLY A 360 -31.56 9.16 -23.63
C GLY A 360 -31.79 10.68 -23.63
N ASN A 361 -32.03 11.30 -22.47
CA ASN A 361 -32.15 12.75 -22.35
C ASN A 361 -30.77 13.38 -22.08
N TYR A 362 -30.05 13.69 -23.15
CA TYR A 362 -28.66 14.17 -23.06
C TYR A 362 -28.53 15.59 -22.52
N ASP A 363 -29.54 16.46 -22.70
CA ASP A 363 -29.49 17.85 -22.23
C ASP A 363 -29.60 17.93 -20.71
N THR A 364 -30.53 17.18 -20.11
CA THR A 364 -30.65 17.11 -18.65
C THR A 364 -29.45 16.40 -18.05
N ALA A 365 -28.95 15.32 -18.68
CA ALA A 365 -27.72 14.67 -18.26
C ALA A 365 -26.54 15.66 -18.20
N ARG A 366 -26.34 16.48 -19.25
CA ARG A 366 -25.29 17.50 -19.28
C ARG A 366 -25.43 18.53 -18.15
N HIS A 367 -26.65 18.99 -17.86
CA HIS A 367 -26.91 19.91 -16.76
C HIS A 367 -26.48 19.32 -15.40
N TYR A 368 -26.90 18.08 -15.09
CA TYR A 368 -26.53 17.41 -13.84
C TYR A 368 -25.03 17.06 -13.78
N THR A 369 -24.40 16.71 -14.90
CA THR A 369 -22.94 16.53 -14.96
C THR A 369 -22.21 17.83 -14.62
N SER A 370 -22.65 18.99 -15.13
CA SER A 370 -22.05 20.28 -14.77
C SER A 370 -22.22 20.61 -13.28
N LEU A 371 -23.40 20.38 -12.71
CA LEU A 371 -23.63 20.55 -11.27
C LEU A 371 -22.76 19.61 -10.42
N ALA A 372 -22.54 18.37 -10.88
CA ALA A 372 -21.66 17.42 -10.21
C ALA A 372 -20.19 17.92 -10.17
N PHE A 373 -19.71 18.56 -11.24
CA PHE A 373 -18.37 19.18 -11.26
C PHE A 373 -18.26 20.35 -10.29
N GLU A 374 -19.28 21.20 -10.19
CA GLU A 374 -19.31 22.30 -9.22
C GLU A 374 -19.27 21.78 -7.78
N SER A 375 -20.08 20.75 -7.47
CA SER A 375 -20.08 20.07 -6.17
C SER A 375 -18.72 19.43 -5.85
N PHE A 376 -18.08 18.78 -6.83
CA PHE A 376 -16.73 18.24 -6.67
C PHE A 376 -15.70 19.33 -6.34
N LEU A 377 -15.71 20.46 -7.05
CA LEU A 377 -14.78 21.57 -6.80
C LEU A 377 -14.98 22.17 -5.40
N GLN A 378 -16.22 22.31 -4.96
CA GLN A 378 -16.55 22.79 -3.62
C GLN A 378 -16.03 21.83 -2.55
N SER A 379 -16.32 20.53 -2.67
CA SER A 379 -15.83 19.50 -1.75
C SER A 379 -14.29 19.47 -1.70
N TRP A 380 -13.64 19.44 -2.87
CA TRP A 380 -12.18 19.42 -2.99
C TRP A 380 -11.50 20.63 -2.36
N SER A 381 -12.07 21.83 -2.56
CA SER A 381 -11.55 23.07 -1.96
C SER A 381 -11.62 23.08 -0.44
N SER A 382 -12.58 22.34 0.14
CA SER A 382 -12.79 22.24 1.57
C SER A 382 -11.95 21.16 2.25
N THR A 383 -11.35 20.24 1.48
CA THR A 383 -10.55 19.12 2.00
C THR A 383 -9.08 19.53 2.20
N THR A 384 -8.57 19.39 3.43
CA THR A 384 -7.16 19.71 3.74
C THR A 384 -6.19 18.67 3.17
N THR A 385 -4.90 19.00 3.05
CA THR A 385 -3.88 18.10 2.48
C THR A 385 -3.65 16.83 3.30
N LEU A 386 -3.97 16.84 4.59
CA LEU A 386 -3.77 15.71 5.51
C LEU A 386 -4.93 14.70 5.48
N MET A 387 -6.06 15.05 4.85
CA MET A 387 -7.23 14.19 4.74
C MET A 387 -7.11 13.26 3.52
N GLU A 388 -6.14 12.35 3.56
CA GLU A 388 -5.77 11.52 2.40
C GLU A 388 -6.93 10.65 1.89
N SER A 389 -7.68 9.99 2.78
CA SER A 389 -8.80 9.12 2.40
C SER A 389 -9.93 9.90 1.71
N SER A 390 -10.38 11.02 2.30
CA SER A 390 -11.44 11.86 1.72
C SER A 390 -11.01 12.50 0.38
N ARG A 391 -9.73 12.88 0.25
CA ARG A 391 -9.18 13.35 -1.05
C ARG A 391 -9.16 12.25 -2.09
N ARG A 392 -8.77 11.04 -1.70
CA ARG A 392 -8.72 9.88 -2.59
C ARG A 392 -10.11 9.53 -3.13
N GLU A 393 -11.11 9.46 -2.25
CA GLU A 393 -12.50 9.18 -2.62
C GLU A 393 -13.06 10.23 -3.60
N ASN A 394 -12.84 11.52 -3.29
CA ASN A 394 -13.22 12.61 -4.18
C ASN A 394 -12.58 12.44 -5.57
N LEU A 395 -11.26 12.19 -5.64
CA LEU A 395 -10.53 12.01 -6.91
C LEU A 395 -10.96 10.78 -7.69
N GLN A 396 -11.24 9.65 -7.02
CA GLN A 396 -11.69 8.42 -7.67
C GLN A 396 -13.01 8.62 -8.41
N SER A 397 -13.90 9.46 -7.87
CA SER A 397 -15.19 9.77 -8.50
C SER A 397 -15.09 10.68 -9.74
N LEU A 398 -13.98 11.41 -9.89
CA LEU A 398 -13.79 12.38 -10.98
C LEU A 398 -13.68 11.71 -12.34
N GLN A 399 -13.06 10.52 -12.41
CA GLN A 399 -12.90 9.78 -13.66
C GLN A 399 -14.26 9.49 -14.31
N GLY A 400 -15.24 9.02 -13.54
CA GLY A 400 -16.59 8.74 -14.04
C GLY A 400 -17.28 9.99 -14.60
N LEU A 401 -17.10 11.15 -13.95
CA LEU A 401 -17.66 12.42 -14.40
C LEU A 401 -17.05 12.92 -15.71
N ILE A 402 -15.73 12.81 -15.85
CA ILE A 402 -15.03 13.18 -17.09
C ILE A 402 -15.48 12.28 -18.23
N GLU A 403 -15.58 10.97 -18.01
CA GLU A 403 -16.00 10.03 -19.06
C GLU A 403 -17.47 10.23 -19.48
N GLN A 404 -18.35 10.58 -18.54
CA GLN A 404 -19.72 11.00 -18.85
C GLN A 404 -19.73 12.24 -19.76
N GLN A 405 -18.95 13.27 -19.41
CA GLN A 405 -18.86 14.49 -20.23
C GLN A 405 -18.28 14.19 -21.62
N GLU A 406 -17.19 13.43 -21.71
CA GLU A 406 -16.56 13.03 -22.97
C GLU A 406 -17.54 12.29 -23.88
N PHE A 407 -18.36 11.39 -23.33
CA PHE A 407 -19.41 10.71 -24.07
C PHE A 407 -20.51 11.66 -24.56
N LEU A 408 -20.99 12.58 -23.70
CA LEU A 408 -22.01 13.58 -24.09
C LEU A 408 -21.50 14.55 -25.17
N ASP A 409 -20.22 14.91 -25.12
CA ASP A 409 -19.59 15.78 -26.12
C ASP A 409 -19.32 15.04 -27.43
N HIS A 410 -18.93 13.76 -27.36
CA HIS A 410 -18.78 12.89 -28.53
C HIS A 410 -20.12 12.66 -29.23
N THR A 411 -21.19 12.35 -28.48
CA THR A 411 -22.53 12.16 -29.04
C THR A 411 -23.11 13.44 -29.65
N ALA A 412 -22.90 14.60 -29.03
CA ALA A 412 -23.28 15.89 -29.62
C ALA A 412 -22.43 16.26 -30.85
N SER A 413 -21.17 15.80 -30.92
CA SER A 413 -20.34 15.94 -32.13
C SER A 413 -20.80 14.99 -33.23
N LEU A 414 -21.23 13.78 -32.89
CA LEU A 414 -21.77 12.79 -33.82
C LEU A 414 -22.99 13.32 -34.56
N GLU A 415 -23.93 13.94 -33.82
CA GLU A 415 -25.14 14.55 -34.38
C GLU A 415 -24.84 15.72 -35.32
N ARG A 416 -23.69 16.39 -35.15
CA ARG A 416 -23.26 17.52 -35.99
C ARG A 416 -22.43 17.12 -37.22
N ALA A 417 -21.54 16.14 -37.08
CA ALA A 417 -20.53 15.80 -38.09
C ALA A 417 -20.94 14.66 -39.04
N GLY A 418 -21.94 13.85 -38.68
CA GLY A 418 -22.48 12.80 -39.56
C GLY A 418 -21.54 11.62 -39.85
N SER A 419 -20.33 11.57 -39.27
CA SER A 419 -19.35 10.49 -39.44
C SER A 419 -18.94 9.86 -38.11
N LEU A 420 -18.81 8.53 -38.09
CA LEU A 420 -18.48 7.71 -36.93
C LEU A 420 -16.96 7.46 -36.83
N SER A 421 -16.28 8.18 -35.95
CA SER A 421 -15.00 7.71 -35.42
C SER A 421 -15.10 7.52 -33.91
N THR A 422 -15.31 6.26 -33.50
CA THR A 422 -15.33 5.84 -32.09
C THR A 422 -13.95 5.36 -31.61
N SER A 423 -13.03 5.05 -32.53
CA SER A 423 -11.72 4.44 -32.25
C SER A 423 -10.82 5.30 -31.35
N LYS A 424 -10.88 6.63 -31.48
CA LYS A 424 -10.10 7.54 -30.62
C LYS A 424 -10.60 7.49 -29.18
N LEU A 425 -11.92 7.53 -28.98
CA LEU A 425 -12.55 7.51 -27.66
C LEU A 425 -12.31 6.15 -26.96
N THR A 426 -12.49 5.05 -27.68
CA THR A 426 -12.26 3.70 -27.15
C THR A 426 -10.81 3.48 -26.76
N ARG A 427 -9.84 3.95 -27.58
CA ARG A 427 -8.41 3.88 -27.24
C ARG A 427 -8.06 4.72 -26.01
N GLN A 428 -8.67 5.89 -25.85
CA GLN A 428 -8.48 6.73 -24.66
C GLN A 428 -9.03 6.09 -23.38
N TRP A 429 -10.18 5.41 -23.45
CA TRP A 429 -10.73 4.69 -22.29
C TRP A 429 -9.93 3.44 -21.94
N GLN A 430 -9.43 2.70 -22.93
CA GLN A 430 -8.52 1.56 -22.71
C GLN A 430 -7.21 2.01 -22.02
N GLY A 431 -6.65 3.14 -22.43
CA GLY A 431 -5.42 3.69 -21.83
C GLY A 431 -5.58 4.30 -20.44
N ARG A 432 -6.81 4.62 -20.01
CA ARG A 432 -7.13 5.23 -18.71
C ARG A 432 -7.96 4.28 -17.85
N SER A 433 -7.48 3.07 -17.59
CA SER A 433 -8.15 2.17 -16.64
C SER A 433 -7.77 2.54 -15.20
N PRO A 434 -8.66 2.34 -14.21
CA PRO A 434 -8.30 2.53 -12.80
C PRO A 434 -7.10 1.66 -12.40
N HIS A 435 -6.48 1.96 -11.26
CA HIS A 435 -5.36 1.18 -10.75
C HIS A 435 -5.85 -0.16 -10.16
N PRO A 436 -5.29 -1.33 -10.55
CA PRO A 436 -5.81 -2.63 -10.11
C PRO A 436 -5.70 -2.94 -8.61
N LEU A 437 -4.77 -2.29 -7.90
CA LEU A 437 -4.52 -2.54 -6.47
C LEU A 437 -4.95 -1.39 -5.55
N LEU A 438 -5.00 -0.15 -6.06
CA LEU A 438 -5.18 1.04 -5.22
C LEU A 438 -6.61 1.55 -5.25
N ASP A 439 -7.32 1.35 -6.37
CA ASP A 439 -8.71 1.76 -6.51
C ASP A 439 -9.65 0.61 -6.13
N PRO A 440 -10.62 0.86 -5.25
CA PRO A 440 -11.50 -0.19 -4.74
C PRO A 440 -12.40 -0.77 -5.84
N VAL A 441 -12.95 -1.95 -5.58
CA VAL A 441 -13.87 -2.65 -6.51
C VAL A 441 -15.07 -1.78 -6.90
N VAL A 442 -15.57 -0.95 -5.98
CA VAL A 442 -16.67 0.01 -6.19
C VAL A 442 -16.35 1.00 -7.32
N THR A 443 -15.14 1.58 -7.32
CA THR A 443 -14.68 2.50 -8.38
C THR A 443 -14.55 1.79 -9.72
N TRP A 444 -14.01 0.57 -9.71
CA TRP A 444 -13.92 -0.27 -10.92
C TRP A 444 -15.29 -0.58 -11.50
N ASP A 445 -16.25 -0.96 -10.65
CA ASP A 445 -17.62 -1.23 -11.07
C ASP A 445 -18.27 0.02 -11.67
N ASP A 446 -18.12 1.19 -11.04
CA ASP A 446 -18.63 2.48 -11.55
C ASP A 446 -18.08 2.79 -12.94
N VAL A 447 -16.77 2.73 -13.14
CA VAL A 447 -16.16 3.02 -14.44
C VAL A 447 -16.58 1.99 -15.50
N VAL A 448 -16.56 0.69 -15.18
CA VAL A 448 -16.86 -0.36 -16.17
C VAL A 448 -18.34 -0.41 -16.53
N THR A 449 -19.26 -0.28 -15.57
CA THR A 449 -20.70 -0.23 -15.84
C THR A 449 -21.08 1.01 -16.64
N ASN A 450 -20.52 2.18 -16.32
CA ASN A 450 -20.74 3.42 -17.07
C ASN A 450 -20.22 3.29 -18.51
N ARG A 451 -18.99 2.79 -18.69
CA ARG A 451 -18.43 2.54 -20.03
C ARG A 451 -19.28 1.55 -20.82
N ASN A 452 -19.77 0.49 -20.20
CA ASN A 452 -20.62 -0.48 -20.89
C ASN A 452 -21.94 0.15 -21.37
N LEU A 453 -22.55 1.03 -20.57
CA LEU A 453 -23.70 1.84 -20.99
C LEU A 453 -23.36 2.75 -22.18
N PHE A 454 -22.20 3.42 -22.13
CA PHE A 454 -21.78 4.29 -23.24
C PHE A 454 -21.58 3.48 -24.52
N LEU A 455 -20.94 2.31 -24.43
CA LEU A 455 -20.72 1.41 -25.55
C LEU A 455 -22.04 0.88 -26.14
N SER A 456 -23.02 0.52 -25.31
CA SER A 456 -24.32 0.05 -25.79
C SER A 456 -25.09 1.17 -26.50
N ARG A 457 -25.08 2.39 -25.96
CA ARG A 457 -25.69 3.57 -26.60
C ARG A 457 -24.99 3.96 -27.90
N LEU A 458 -23.66 3.84 -27.95
CA LEU A 458 -22.94 4.02 -29.21
C LEU A 458 -23.37 2.96 -30.22
N ALA A 459 -23.42 1.68 -29.85
CA ALA A 459 -23.84 0.59 -30.73
C ALA A 459 -25.25 0.78 -31.28
N GLU A 460 -26.22 1.21 -30.45
CA GLU A 460 -27.58 1.58 -30.91
C GLU A 460 -27.57 2.73 -31.93
N LYS A 461 -26.75 3.77 -31.72
CA LYS A 461 -26.60 4.87 -32.68
C LYS A 461 -25.89 4.42 -33.97
N ILE A 462 -24.96 3.47 -33.92
CA ILE A 462 -24.35 2.87 -35.13
C ILE A 462 -25.44 2.15 -35.93
N LYS A 463 -26.27 1.34 -35.27
CA LYS A 463 -27.40 0.62 -35.91
C LYS A 463 -28.38 1.56 -36.59
N SER A 464 -28.77 2.64 -35.93
CA SER A 464 -29.74 3.60 -36.49
C SER A 464 -29.15 4.43 -37.63
N SER A 465 -27.85 4.76 -37.59
CA SER A 465 -27.17 5.50 -38.66
C SER A 465 -26.86 4.63 -39.89
N GLY A 466 -26.51 3.35 -39.69
CA GLY A 466 -26.25 2.39 -40.77
C GLY A 466 -27.47 2.08 -41.65
N ALA A 467 -28.69 2.32 -41.15
CA ALA A 467 -29.92 2.17 -41.93
C ALA A 467 -30.20 3.36 -42.88
N ALA A 468 -29.55 4.52 -42.70
CA ALA A 468 -29.91 5.76 -43.39
C ALA A 468 -28.93 6.18 -44.50
N ASN A 469 -27.65 5.82 -44.45
CA ASN A 469 -26.64 6.31 -45.39
C ASN A 469 -25.78 5.17 -45.97
N ALA A 470 -26.36 4.39 -46.89
CA ALA A 470 -25.60 3.61 -47.86
C ALA A 470 -25.31 4.49 -49.10
N VAL A 471 -24.46 5.50 -48.94
CA VAL A 471 -23.84 6.20 -50.08
C VAL A 471 -22.34 6.25 -49.83
N GLU A 472 -21.62 5.69 -50.80
CA GLU A 472 -20.19 5.41 -50.87
C GLU A 472 -19.30 6.56 -50.37
N SER A 473 -18.65 6.36 -49.21
CA SER A 473 -17.44 7.11 -48.84
C SER A 473 -16.34 6.12 -48.48
N GLN A 474 -15.17 6.28 -49.09
CA GLN A 474 -14.04 5.34 -49.12
C GLN A 474 -13.29 5.12 -47.77
N ASP A 475 -13.76 5.69 -46.65
CA ASP A 475 -13.27 5.38 -45.30
C ASP A 475 -14.06 4.22 -44.66
N SER A 476 -14.21 3.14 -45.42
CA SER A 476 -15.09 1.99 -45.15
C SER A 476 -14.41 0.89 -44.33
N GLU A 477 -13.78 1.19 -43.20
CA GLU A 477 -13.29 0.15 -42.26
C GLU A 477 -14.23 -0.09 -41.05
N LEU A 478 -15.27 0.73 -40.87
CA LEU A 478 -16.14 0.70 -39.68
C LEU A 478 -17.63 0.97 -39.98
N VAL A 479 -18.14 0.48 -41.12
CA VAL A 479 -19.58 0.43 -41.38
C VAL A 479 -20.04 -1.03 -41.33
N GLY A 480 -20.98 -1.37 -40.44
CA GLY A 480 -21.58 -2.71 -40.31
C GLY A 480 -21.12 -3.52 -39.09
N GLU A 481 -21.35 -4.84 -39.13
CA GLU A 481 -21.14 -5.84 -38.06
C GLU A 481 -19.75 -5.79 -37.38
N THR A 482 -18.72 -5.32 -38.09
CA THR A 482 -17.34 -5.18 -37.59
C THR A 482 -17.18 -4.09 -36.53
N GLY A 483 -17.99 -3.03 -36.57
CA GLY A 483 -18.00 -1.98 -35.55
C GLY A 483 -18.64 -2.45 -34.25
N GLU A 484 -19.75 -3.18 -34.34
CA GLU A 484 -20.45 -3.77 -33.19
C GLU A 484 -19.58 -4.83 -32.49
N GLN A 485 -18.91 -5.67 -33.28
CA GLN A 485 -18.00 -6.68 -32.75
C GLN A 485 -16.84 -6.04 -31.97
N LYS A 486 -16.21 -4.98 -32.49
CA LYS A 486 -15.13 -4.25 -31.79
C LYS A 486 -15.61 -3.59 -30.47
N LEU A 487 -16.85 -3.10 -30.43
CA LEU A 487 -17.43 -2.54 -29.19
C LEU A 487 -17.73 -3.66 -28.17
N ALA A 488 -18.21 -4.82 -28.63
CA ALA A 488 -18.42 -6.00 -27.79
C ALA A 488 -17.11 -6.56 -27.23
N GLU A 489 -16.07 -6.67 -28.06
CA GLU A 489 -14.70 -7.02 -27.66
C GLU A 489 -14.16 -6.07 -26.58
N MET A 490 -14.36 -4.77 -26.76
CA MET A 490 -13.97 -3.79 -25.74
C MET A 490 -14.73 -3.97 -24.42
N SER A 491 -16.03 -4.22 -24.47
CA SER A 491 -16.84 -4.48 -23.27
C SER A 491 -16.30 -5.68 -22.50
N VAL A 492 -16.03 -6.80 -23.19
CA VAL A 492 -15.43 -8.00 -22.59
C VAL A 492 -14.06 -7.69 -21.98
N SER A 493 -13.20 -6.95 -22.69
CA SER A 493 -11.88 -6.55 -22.18
C SER A 493 -11.98 -5.70 -20.90
N LEU A 494 -12.97 -4.81 -20.78
CA LEU A 494 -13.19 -4.00 -19.57
C LEU A 494 -13.61 -4.88 -18.38
N PHE A 495 -14.53 -5.82 -18.59
CA PHE A 495 -14.94 -6.77 -17.56
C PHE A 495 -13.81 -7.70 -17.13
N LEU A 496 -12.97 -8.16 -18.06
CA LEU A 496 -11.78 -8.95 -17.74
C LEU A 496 -10.76 -8.13 -16.91
N ALA A 497 -10.57 -6.85 -17.23
CA ALA A 497 -9.70 -5.96 -16.45
C ALA A 497 -10.23 -5.73 -15.02
N MET A 498 -11.54 -5.53 -14.88
CA MET A 498 -12.20 -5.44 -13.57
C MET A 498 -12.06 -6.75 -12.77
N ALA A 499 -12.30 -7.90 -13.41
CA ALA A 499 -12.14 -9.20 -12.76
C ALA A 499 -10.69 -9.44 -12.32
N HIS A 500 -9.71 -9.00 -13.11
CA HIS A 500 -8.30 -9.04 -12.73
C HIS A 500 -8.01 -8.17 -11.50
N SER A 501 -8.55 -6.95 -11.43
CA SER A 501 -8.46 -6.07 -10.27
C SER A 501 -9.08 -6.70 -9.02
N CYS A 502 -10.31 -7.22 -9.13
CA CYS A 502 -11.02 -7.88 -8.03
C CYS A 502 -10.22 -9.07 -7.46
N ARG A 503 -9.55 -9.85 -8.33
CA ARG A 503 -8.68 -10.96 -7.91
C ARG A 503 -7.48 -10.47 -7.10
N LEU A 504 -6.84 -9.37 -7.52
CA LEU A 504 -5.70 -8.80 -6.82
C LEU A 504 -6.05 -8.23 -5.45
N GLN A 505 -7.30 -7.76 -5.28
CA GLN A 505 -7.86 -7.26 -4.01
C GLN A 505 -8.51 -8.38 -3.16
N ASN A 506 -8.19 -9.65 -3.41
CA ASN A 506 -8.75 -10.83 -2.71
C ASN A 506 -10.27 -11.06 -2.84
N ASN A 507 -10.97 -10.33 -3.71
CA ASN A 507 -12.41 -10.51 -3.95
C ASN A 507 -12.68 -11.58 -5.04
N PHE A 508 -12.43 -12.84 -4.70
CA PHE A 508 -12.59 -13.97 -5.62
C PHE A 508 -14.05 -14.20 -6.03
N SER A 509 -15.00 -13.82 -5.18
CA SER A 509 -16.41 -14.08 -5.42
C SER A 509 -16.96 -13.24 -6.58
N VAL A 510 -16.63 -11.95 -6.62
CA VAL A 510 -16.98 -11.03 -7.71
C VAL A 510 -16.25 -11.42 -8.98
N THR A 511 -14.96 -11.76 -8.87
CA THR A 511 -14.17 -12.27 -9.99
C THR A 511 -14.89 -13.43 -10.68
N LEU A 512 -15.24 -14.49 -9.94
CA LEU A 512 -15.92 -15.66 -10.52
C LEU A 512 -17.32 -15.35 -11.07
N LYS A 513 -18.04 -14.38 -10.51
CA LYS A 513 -19.32 -13.91 -11.04
C LYS A 513 -19.15 -13.22 -12.39
N ILE A 514 -18.20 -12.30 -12.52
CA ILE A 514 -17.88 -11.61 -13.78
C ILE A 514 -17.41 -12.63 -14.83
N MET A 515 -16.57 -13.58 -14.43
CA MET A 515 -16.07 -14.64 -15.33
C MET A 515 -17.22 -15.50 -15.88
N LYS A 516 -18.18 -15.90 -15.05
CA LYS A 516 -19.37 -16.64 -15.50
C LYS A 516 -20.23 -15.83 -16.47
N LYS A 517 -20.44 -14.54 -16.22
CA LYS A 517 -21.22 -13.65 -17.10
C LYS A 517 -20.55 -13.49 -18.46
N THR A 518 -19.22 -13.36 -18.49
CA THR A 518 -18.45 -13.13 -19.71
C THR A 518 -18.20 -14.40 -20.53
N GLU A 519 -18.29 -15.59 -19.94
CA GLU A 519 -17.96 -16.86 -20.62
C GLU A 519 -18.70 -17.06 -21.95
N SER A 520 -20.03 -16.90 -21.94
CA SER A 520 -20.85 -17.11 -23.15
C SER A 520 -20.56 -16.09 -24.24
N THR A 521 -20.19 -14.87 -23.87
CA THR A 521 -19.86 -13.78 -24.78
C THR A 521 -18.47 -14.00 -25.38
N CYS A 522 -17.47 -14.35 -24.56
CA CYS A 522 -16.12 -14.69 -25.02
C CYS A 522 -16.11 -15.87 -25.99
N ARG A 523 -17.00 -16.86 -25.81
CA ARG A 523 -17.11 -18.01 -26.74
C ARG A 523 -17.78 -17.67 -28.07
N LYS A 524 -18.63 -16.64 -28.10
CA LYS A 524 -19.35 -16.19 -29.30
C LYS A 524 -18.52 -15.24 -30.15
N LEU A 525 -17.60 -14.49 -29.52
CA LEU A 525 -16.66 -13.62 -30.23
C LEU A 525 -15.63 -14.48 -30.98
N ASP A 526 -15.29 -14.08 -32.21
CA ASP A 526 -14.27 -14.75 -33.03
C ASP A 526 -12.83 -14.41 -32.56
N ASP A 527 -12.69 -13.60 -31.50
CA ASP A 527 -11.41 -13.24 -30.88
C ASP A 527 -10.92 -14.34 -29.91
N GLN A 528 -10.11 -15.24 -30.45
CA GLN A 528 -9.48 -16.33 -29.72
C GLN A 528 -8.54 -15.85 -28.60
N GLU A 529 -7.96 -14.64 -28.68
CA GLU A 529 -7.06 -14.12 -27.65
C GLU A 529 -7.80 -13.77 -26.36
N GLN A 530 -9.01 -13.21 -26.46
CA GLN A 530 -9.84 -12.86 -25.30
C GLN A 530 -10.29 -14.10 -24.54
N TYR A 531 -10.65 -15.16 -25.27
CA TYR A 531 -11.01 -16.43 -24.63
C TYR A 531 -9.82 -17.05 -23.87
N ILE A 532 -8.61 -16.99 -24.42
CA ILE A 532 -7.38 -17.42 -23.72
C ILE A 532 -7.16 -16.60 -22.45
N LYS A 533 -7.27 -15.26 -22.53
CA LYS A 533 -7.13 -14.36 -21.36
C LYS A 533 -8.17 -14.69 -20.28
N TRP A 534 -9.39 -15.04 -20.68
CA TRP A 534 -10.44 -15.50 -19.76
C TRP A 534 -10.01 -16.80 -19.06
N VAL A 535 -9.54 -17.82 -19.78
CA VAL A 535 -9.09 -19.09 -19.18
C VAL A 535 -7.91 -18.85 -18.22
N HIS A 536 -6.94 -18.02 -18.60
CA HIS A 536 -5.82 -17.65 -17.74
C HIS A 536 -6.29 -16.98 -16.45
N LEU A 537 -7.17 -15.99 -16.53
CA LEU A 537 -7.67 -15.30 -15.34
C LEU A 537 -8.48 -16.24 -14.44
N TYR A 538 -9.30 -17.12 -15.03
CA TYR A 538 -10.09 -18.11 -14.31
C TYR A 538 -9.18 -19.06 -13.50
N THR A 539 -8.15 -19.60 -14.14
CA THR A 539 -7.17 -20.48 -13.50
C THR A 539 -6.39 -19.76 -12.38
N GLN A 540 -5.87 -18.55 -12.65
CA GLN A 540 -5.19 -17.73 -11.64
C GLN A 540 -6.06 -17.48 -10.40
N THR A 541 -7.36 -17.26 -10.60
CA THR A 541 -8.31 -16.97 -9.50
C THR A 541 -8.43 -18.18 -8.56
N HIS A 542 -8.60 -19.38 -9.12
CA HIS A 542 -8.67 -20.60 -8.33
C HIS A 542 -7.33 -20.94 -7.67
N GLN A 543 -6.21 -20.80 -8.38
CA GLN A 543 -4.87 -21.03 -7.81
C GLN A 543 -4.60 -20.13 -6.60
N PHE A 544 -4.92 -18.83 -6.72
CA PHE A 544 -4.66 -17.86 -5.65
C PHE A 544 -5.60 -18.06 -4.45
N LYS A 545 -6.88 -18.39 -4.70
CA LYS A 545 -7.83 -18.75 -3.65
C LYS A 545 -7.34 -19.95 -2.83
N VAL A 546 -6.75 -20.96 -3.47
CA VAL A 546 -6.19 -22.13 -2.79
C VAL A 546 -4.94 -21.74 -1.97
N ARG A 547 -4.03 -20.94 -2.53
CA ARG A 547 -2.83 -20.47 -1.81
C ARG A 547 -3.14 -19.68 -0.54
N ASN A 548 -4.22 -18.91 -0.53
CA ASN A 548 -4.64 -18.13 0.63
C ASN A 548 -5.49 -18.92 1.65
N SER A 549 -5.86 -20.16 1.32
CA SER A 549 -6.66 -21.00 2.21
C SER A 549 -5.75 -21.72 3.22
N GLN A 550 -6.14 -21.69 4.50
CA GLN A 550 -5.38 -22.37 5.58
C GLN A 550 -5.58 -23.90 5.59
N GLN A 551 -6.65 -24.40 4.98
CA GLN A 551 -6.99 -25.82 4.94
C GLN A 551 -7.31 -26.27 3.51
N TRP A 552 -6.87 -27.47 3.16
CA TRP A 552 -7.17 -28.12 1.88
C TRP A 552 -8.49 -28.86 1.95
N THR A 553 -9.37 -28.62 0.97
CA THR A 553 -10.64 -29.34 0.84
C THR A 553 -10.70 -30.11 -0.48
N ASP A 554 -11.46 -31.20 -0.49
CA ASP A 554 -11.76 -31.98 -1.69
C ASP A 554 -12.37 -31.13 -2.83
N THR A 555 -13.16 -30.11 -2.49
CA THR A 555 -13.71 -29.15 -3.44
C THR A 555 -12.64 -28.31 -4.11
N MET A 556 -11.60 -27.88 -3.38
CA MET A 556 -10.47 -27.12 -3.95
C MET A 556 -9.66 -27.98 -4.92
N LEU A 557 -9.39 -29.25 -4.57
CA LEU A 557 -8.69 -30.17 -5.47
C LEU A 557 -9.50 -30.45 -6.74
N SER A 558 -10.82 -30.60 -6.62
CA SER A 558 -11.70 -30.76 -7.78
C SER A 558 -11.73 -29.50 -8.65
N ASP A 559 -11.82 -28.31 -8.05
CA ASP A 559 -11.76 -27.02 -8.77
C ASP A 559 -10.42 -26.84 -9.51
N LEU A 560 -9.31 -27.26 -8.91
CA LEU A 560 -8.01 -27.22 -9.59
C LEU A 560 -7.95 -28.20 -10.78
N CYS A 561 -8.52 -29.40 -10.66
CA CYS A 561 -8.63 -30.34 -11.78
C CYS A 561 -9.45 -29.75 -12.93
N THR A 562 -10.59 -29.10 -12.64
CA THR A 562 -11.40 -28.46 -13.70
C THR A 562 -10.66 -27.31 -14.37
N THR A 563 -9.83 -26.56 -13.64
CA THR A 563 -9.00 -25.51 -14.26
C THR A 563 -7.96 -26.10 -15.21
N LEU A 564 -7.36 -27.26 -14.88
CA LEU A 564 -6.46 -27.98 -15.78
C LEU A 564 -7.18 -28.48 -17.03
N ASP A 565 -8.41 -28.99 -16.90
CA ASP A 565 -9.22 -29.40 -18.06
C ASP A 565 -9.50 -28.21 -19.00
N GLN A 566 -9.78 -27.01 -18.45
CA GLN A 566 -9.99 -25.81 -19.26
C GLN A 566 -8.71 -25.35 -19.95
N LEU A 567 -7.55 -25.46 -19.30
CA LEU A 567 -6.25 -25.18 -19.92
C LEU A 567 -5.98 -26.16 -21.08
N GLY A 568 -6.25 -27.45 -20.89
CA GLY A 568 -6.07 -28.48 -21.93
C GLY A 568 -6.92 -28.23 -23.18
N LYS A 569 -8.14 -27.69 -23.05
CA LYS A 569 -9.02 -27.37 -24.20
C LYS A 569 -8.44 -26.30 -25.12
N VAL A 570 -7.55 -25.45 -24.61
CA VAL A 570 -7.00 -24.29 -25.35
C VAL A 570 -5.55 -24.53 -25.79
N GLU A 571 -4.96 -25.68 -25.44
CA GLU A 571 -3.56 -26.01 -25.70
C GLU A 571 -3.19 -26.01 -27.19
N GLU A 572 -4.11 -26.41 -28.07
CA GLU A 572 -3.91 -26.46 -29.52
C GLU A 572 -4.30 -25.16 -30.26
N ASN A 573 -4.69 -24.11 -29.53
CA ASN A 573 -5.17 -22.88 -30.14
C ASN A 573 -4.03 -22.11 -30.85
N PRO A 574 -4.18 -21.73 -32.14
CA PRO A 574 -3.13 -21.05 -32.91
C PRO A 574 -2.73 -19.69 -32.34
N ALA A 575 -3.61 -18.99 -31.62
CA ALA A 575 -3.30 -17.71 -31.00
C ALA A 575 -2.19 -17.80 -29.94
N LEU A 576 -1.97 -18.96 -29.33
CA LEU A 576 -0.85 -19.20 -28.40
C LEU A 576 0.51 -19.20 -29.11
N LEU A 577 0.54 -19.54 -30.41
CA LEU A 577 1.74 -19.46 -31.25
C LEU A 577 1.95 -18.04 -31.77
N CYS A 578 0.88 -17.35 -32.14
CA CYS A 578 0.94 -15.96 -32.63
C CYS A 578 1.37 -14.96 -31.54
N ARG A 579 1.00 -15.21 -30.28
CA ARG A 579 1.34 -14.37 -29.13
C ARG A 579 2.17 -15.15 -28.11
N ALA A 580 3.49 -15.01 -28.23
CA ALA A 580 4.49 -15.65 -27.37
C ALA A 580 4.14 -15.61 -25.86
N HIS A 581 3.77 -14.44 -25.33
CA HIS A 581 3.45 -14.28 -23.91
C HIS A 581 2.24 -15.08 -23.42
N LEU A 582 1.22 -15.29 -24.27
CA LEU A 582 0.05 -16.10 -23.91
C LEU A 582 0.44 -17.57 -23.82
N GLY A 583 1.23 -18.07 -24.78
CA GLY A 583 1.78 -19.42 -24.74
C GLY A 583 2.65 -19.68 -23.50
N LEU A 584 3.51 -18.73 -23.13
CA LEU A 584 4.32 -18.81 -21.91
C LEU A 584 3.45 -18.84 -20.65
N SER A 585 2.48 -17.92 -20.56
CA SER A 585 1.53 -17.86 -19.43
C SER A 585 0.76 -19.18 -19.26
N GLN A 586 0.24 -19.74 -20.36
CA GLN A 586 -0.49 -21.02 -20.35
C GLN A 586 0.33 -22.16 -19.74
N ARG A 587 1.61 -22.27 -20.13
CA ARG A 587 2.51 -23.32 -19.63
C ARG A 587 2.88 -23.11 -18.16
N VAL A 588 3.16 -21.87 -17.75
CA VAL A 588 3.44 -21.55 -16.34
C VAL A 588 2.22 -21.83 -15.45
N LEU A 589 1.03 -21.44 -15.88
CA LEU A 589 -0.21 -21.70 -15.15
C LEU A 589 -0.49 -23.20 -15.03
N THR A 590 -0.27 -23.97 -16.09
CA THR A 590 -0.35 -25.44 -16.02
C THR A 590 0.64 -26.01 -15.00
N GLY A 591 1.88 -25.53 -15.00
CA GLY A 591 2.91 -25.91 -14.02
C GLY A 591 2.49 -25.61 -12.58
N HIS A 592 1.93 -24.41 -12.33
CA HIS A 592 1.42 -24.02 -11.01
C HIS A 592 0.23 -24.85 -10.55
N SER A 593 -0.70 -25.19 -11.45
CA SER A 593 -1.82 -26.07 -11.09
C SER A 593 -1.31 -27.46 -10.69
N LEU A 594 -0.35 -28.02 -11.42
CA LEU A 594 0.27 -29.31 -11.07
C LEU A 594 1.02 -29.25 -9.72
N ASP A 595 1.74 -28.15 -9.46
CA ASP A 595 2.41 -27.89 -8.18
C ASP A 595 1.43 -27.84 -7.01
N LEU A 596 0.33 -27.10 -7.15
CA LEU A 596 -0.69 -26.99 -6.12
C LEU A 596 -1.37 -28.34 -5.86
N LEU A 597 -1.66 -29.12 -6.89
CA LEU A 597 -2.21 -30.47 -6.70
C LEU A 597 -1.25 -31.39 -5.94
N ALA A 598 0.05 -31.35 -6.27
CA ALA A 598 1.07 -32.12 -5.54
C ALA A 598 1.18 -31.68 -4.07
N SER A 599 1.16 -30.36 -3.82
CA SER A 599 1.22 -29.79 -2.47
C SER A 599 -0.02 -30.14 -1.64
N GLY A 600 -1.20 -30.07 -2.25
CA GLY A 600 -2.45 -30.45 -1.62
C GLY A 600 -2.45 -31.91 -1.20
N LEU A 601 -1.97 -32.81 -2.07
CA LEU A 601 -1.81 -34.23 -1.74
C LEU A 601 -0.78 -34.52 -0.64
N LEU A 602 0.30 -33.74 -0.55
CA LEU A 602 1.29 -33.87 0.52
C LEU A 602 0.75 -33.42 1.88
N SER A 603 -0.14 -32.41 1.88
CA SER A 603 -0.71 -31.83 3.11
C SER A 603 -2.02 -32.48 3.57
N ALA A 604 -2.78 -33.10 2.67
CA ALA A 604 -4.08 -33.68 2.98
C ALA A 604 -3.93 -35.07 3.63
N THR A 605 -4.55 -35.25 4.80
CA THR A 605 -4.54 -36.52 5.56
C THR A 605 -5.44 -37.59 4.94
N GLU A 606 -6.58 -37.21 4.35
CA GLU A 606 -7.50 -38.09 3.63
C GLU A 606 -8.04 -37.41 2.37
N VAL A 607 -8.00 -38.11 1.23
CA VAL A 607 -8.51 -37.61 -0.07
C VAL A 607 -9.52 -38.61 -0.62
N SER A 608 -10.68 -38.13 -1.05
CA SER A 608 -11.73 -38.99 -1.62
C SER A 608 -11.23 -39.81 -2.82
N PRO A 609 -11.64 -41.09 -2.95
CA PRO A 609 -11.20 -41.97 -4.05
C PRO A 609 -11.57 -41.42 -5.44
N THR A 610 -12.66 -40.65 -5.54
CA THR A 610 -13.10 -40.01 -6.79
C THR A 610 -12.14 -38.92 -7.27
N ILE A 611 -11.62 -38.11 -6.33
CA ILE A 611 -10.65 -37.07 -6.61
C ILE A 611 -9.29 -37.70 -6.88
N LYS A 612 -8.92 -38.73 -6.11
CA LYS A 612 -7.70 -39.50 -6.35
C LYS A 612 -7.65 -40.09 -7.77
N ALA A 613 -8.78 -40.55 -8.30
CA ALA A 613 -8.88 -41.02 -9.69
C ALA A 613 -8.67 -39.90 -10.72
N LYS A 614 -9.25 -38.70 -10.50
CA LYS A 614 -9.00 -37.51 -11.35
C LYS A 614 -7.54 -37.06 -11.30
N LEU A 615 -6.93 -37.07 -10.12
CA LEU A 615 -5.51 -36.72 -9.94
C LEU A 615 -4.59 -37.72 -10.63
N ALA A 616 -4.89 -39.02 -10.53
CA ALA A 616 -4.18 -40.07 -11.25
C ALA A 616 -4.30 -39.88 -12.78
N SER A 617 -5.47 -39.51 -13.30
CA SER A 617 -5.61 -39.21 -14.74
C SER A 617 -4.78 -38.00 -15.18
N HIS A 618 -4.73 -36.93 -14.38
CA HIS A 618 -3.88 -35.77 -14.68
C HIS A 618 -2.38 -36.06 -14.54
N ALA A 619 -2.02 -37.02 -13.67
CA ALA A 619 -0.66 -37.56 -13.56
C ALA A 619 -0.30 -38.55 -14.68
N ASN A 620 -1.22 -38.83 -15.62
CA ASN A 620 -1.10 -39.83 -16.68
C ASN A 620 -0.94 -41.28 -16.18
N LEU A 621 -1.44 -41.59 -14.99
CA LEU A 621 -1.39 -42.92 -14.38
C LEU A 621 -2.76 -43.61 -14.53
N LYS A 622 -2.81 -44.75 -15.23
CA LYS A 622 -4.07 -45.44 -15.61
C LYS A 622 -4.47 -46.60 -14.68
N HIS A 623 -3.80 -46.79 -13.55
CA HIS A 623 -3.98 -47.95 -12.67
C HIS A 623 -4.86 -47.63 -11.44
N SER A 624 -5.61 -48.62 -10.94
CA SER A 624 -6.56 -48.46 -9.83
C SER A 624 -5.92 -48.46 -8.43
N ASN A 625 -4.71 -49.00 -8.28
CA ASN A 625 -3.98 -49.10 -6.99
C ASN A 625 -2.68 -48.26 -7.01
N ILE A 626 -2.80 -46.94 -7.07
CA ILE A 626 -1.65 -46.03 -7.05
C ILE A 626 -1.52 -45.39 -5.67
N SER A 627 -0.31 -45.38 -5.09
CA SER A 627 -0.03 -44.68 -3.83
C SER A 627 -0.06 -43.16 -4.01
N ASN A 628 -0.36 -42.40 -2.95
CA ASN A 628 -0.35 -40.93 -3.03
C ASN A 628 1.04 -40.40 -3.44
N GLU A 629 2.10 -41.05 -2.95
CA GLU A 629 3.50 -40.74 -3.28
C GLU A 629 3.81 -40.88 -4.77
N GLN A 630 3.32 -41.94 -5.44
CA GLN A 630 3.51 -42.14 -6.88
C GLN A 630 2.78 -41.08 -7.72
N ILE A 631 1.59 -40.65 -7.27
CA ILE A 631 0.85 -39.56 -7.91
C ILE A 631 1.63 -38.26 -7.75
N VAL A 632 2.12 -37.95 -6.55
CA VAL A 632 2.93 -36.76 -6.26
C VAL A 632 4.19 -36.73 -7.12
N ALA A 633 4.97 -37.81 -7.16
CA ALA A 633 6.19 -37.90 -7.97
C ALA A 633 5.90 -37.66 -9.47
N SER A 634 4.81 -38.22 -9.99
CA SER A 634 4.40 -38.08 -11.39
C SER A 634 3.90 -36.66 -11.72
N LEU A 635 3.16 -36.03 -10.80
CA LEU A 635 2.71 -34.63 -10.94
C LEU A 635 3.89 -33.67 -10.93
N ILE A 636 4.84 -33.84 -10.02
CA ILE A 636 6.07 -33.03 -9.96
C ILE A 636 6.86 -33.18 -11.25
N GLN A 637 7.05 -34.41 -11.74
CA GLN A 637 7.79 -34.65 -12.98
C GLN A 637 7.09 -34.05 -14.21
N LYS A 638 5.75 -34.13 -14.27
CA LYS A 638 4.96 -33.48 -15.33
C LYS A 638 5.07 -31.96 -15.25
N GLY A 639 4.95 -31.38 -14.06
CA GLY A 639 5.13 -29.94 -13.82
C GLY A 639 6.52 -29.46 -14.26
N TYR A 640 7.57 -30.19 -13.90
CA TYR A 640 8.94 -29.92 -14.33
C TYR A 640 9.08 -29.94 -15.87
N ARG A 641 8.53 -30.96 -16.55
CA ARG A 641 8.59 -31.04 -18.02
C ARG A 641 7.87 -29.87 -18.70
N VAL A 642 6.70 -29.48 -18.21
CA VAL A 642 5.92 -28.35 -18.75
C VAL A 642 6.66 -27.03 -18.56
N LEU A 643 7.19 -26.77 -17.37
CA LEU A 643 7.96 -25.55 -17.08
C LEU A 643 9.28 -25.51 -17.85
N LYS A 644 9.96 -26.65 -18.01
CA LYS A 644 11.15 -26.77 -18.87
C LYS A 644 10.84 -26.45 -20.33
N ALA A 645 9.71 -26.93 -20.86
CA ALA A 645 9.25 -26.60 -22.21
C ALA A 645 8.87 -25.12 -22.35
N SER A 646 8.39 -24.48 -21.27
CA SER A 646 8.16 -23.04 -21.22
C SER A 646 9.47 -22.26 -21.29
N ALA A 647 10.46 -22.64 -20.47
CA ALA A 647 11.78 -22.04 -20.47
C ALA A 647 12.51 -22.18 -21.82
N SER A 648 12.40 -23.33 -22.49
CA SER A 648 12.98 -23.51 -23.83
C SER A 648 12.29 -22.67 -24.90
N ALA A 649 10.99 -22.41 -24.77
CA ALA A 649 10.30 -21.49 -25.68
C ALA A 649 10.69 -20.04 -25.41
N ALA A 650 10.85 -19.66 -24.14
CA ALA A 650 11.36 -18.35 -23.75
C ALA A 650 12.77 -18.10 -24.32
N ASP A 651 13.64 -19.12 -24.35
CA ASP A 651 14.96 -19.03 -24.99
C ASP A 651 14.84 -18.67 -26.49
N ILE A 652 13.89 -19.27 -27.22
CA ILE A 652 13.65 -18.99 -28.65
C ILE A 652 13.09 -17.57 -28.87
N ILE A 653 12.20 -17.12 -27.99
CA ILE A 653 11.54 -15.81 -28.09
C ILE A 653 12.52 -14.67 -27.78
N SER A 654 13.36 -14.83 -26.75
CA SER A 654 14.34 -13.82 -26.31
C SER A 654 15.36 -13.42 -27.39
N GLN A 655 15.51 -14.23 -28.44
CA GLN A 655 16.41 -13.96 -29.56
C GLN A 655 15.77 -13.09 -30.66
N ASN A 656 14.45 -12.88 -30.62
CA ASN A 656 13.68 -12.38 -31.77
C ASN A 656 12.89 -11.06 -31.54
N GLU A 657 12.69 -10.57 -30.31
CA GLU A 657 11.84 -9.36 -30.07
C GLU A 657 12.40 -8.39 -29.01
N GLU A 658 12.33 -7.09 -29.31
CA GLU A 658 12.42 -5.96 -28.35
C GLU A 658 11.00 -5.55 -27.94
N HIS A 659 10.46 -6.07 -26.82
CA HIS A 659 9.19 -5.57 -26.29
C HIS A 659 9.23 -5.24 -24.80
N GLN A 660 9.14 -3.94 -24.52
CA GLN A 660 8.85 -3.33 -23.23
C GLN A 660 7.33 -3.34 -22.99
N ASP A 661 6.84 -4.33 -22.27
CA ASP A 661 5.58 -4.19 -21.52
C ASP A 661 5.69 -4.97 -20.20
N LEU A 662 5.92 -4.24 -19.10
CA LEU A 662 6.21 -4.77 -17.75
C LEU A 662 5.05 -5.57 -17.10
N LYS A 663 3.87 -5.65 -17.74
CA LYS A 663 2.63 -6.17 -17.13
C LYS A 663 2.17 -7.52 -17.67
N VAL A 664 2.97 -8.14 -18.54
CA VAL A 664 2.66 -9.40 -19.23
C VAL A 664 3.64 -10.49 -18.75
N MET A 665 3.28 -11.78 -18.86
CA MET A 665 4.21 -12.88 -18.58
C MET A 665 5.43 -12.78 -19.52
N THR A 666 6.55 -12.30 -19.00
CA THR A 666 7.80 -12.13 -19.77
C THR A 666 8.66 -13.39 -19.69
N CYS A 667 9.65 -13.51 -20.57
CA CYS A 667 10.59 -14.62 -20.60
C CYS A 667 11.33 -14.77 -19.25
N GLU A 668 11.65 -13.64 -18.62
CA GLU A 668 12.37 -13.55 -17.36
C GLU A 668 11.54 -14.07 -16.18
N LEU A 669 10.23 -13.76 -16.17
CA LEU A 669 9.29 -14.25 -15.17
C LEU A 669 9.09 -15.76 -15.28
N VAL A 670 9.11 -16.33 -16.49
CA VAL A 670 9.06 -17.79 -16.67
C VAL A 670 10.25 -18.45 -15.99
N TYR A 671 11.46 -17.91 -16.16
CA TYR A 671 12.64 -18.46 -15.49
C TYR A 671 12.54 -18.35 -13.96
N LEU A 672 12.02 -17.25 -13.43
CA LEU A 672 11.80 -17.08 -12.00
C LEU A 672 10.80 -18.11 -11.45
N GLU A 673 9.65 -18.27 -12.08
CA GLU A 673 8.63 -19.22 -11.61
C GLU A 673 9.11 -20.66 -11.74
N PHE A 674 9.89 -20.99 -12.78
CA PHE A 674 10.52 -22.32 -12.89
C PHE A 674 11.56 -22.55 -11.79
N ALA A 675 12.39 -21.54 -11.47
CA ALA A 675 13.33 -21.62 -10.36
C ALA A 675 12.61 -21.81 -9.01
N LYS A 676 11.52 -21.06 -8.76
CA LYS A 676 10.71 -21.18 -7.52
C LYS A 676 10.08 -22.56 -7.38
N PHE A 677 9.57 -23.13 -8.47
CA PHE A 677 9.08 -24.51 -8.49
C PHE A 677 10.16 -25.49 -8.06
N CYS A 678 11.34 -25.47 -8.70
CA CYS A 678 12.41 -26.39 -8.37
C CYS A 678 12.98 -26.18 -6.95
N ASP A 679 13.15 -24.93 -6.52
CA ASP A 679 13.70 -24.58 -5.21
C ASP A 679 12.80 -25.02 -4.05
N LYS A 680 11.47 -24.92 -4.22
CA LYS A 680 10.49 -25.43 -3.25
C LYS A 680 10.67 -26.92 -2.97
N TYR A 681 10.83 -27.74 -4.00
CA TYR A 681 11.02 -29.19 -3.83
C TYR A 681 12.43 -29.55 -3.35
N LEU A 682 13.44 -28.70 -3.61
CA LEU A 682 14.75 -28.84 -2.98
C LEU A 682 14.68 -28.62 -1.47
N HIS A 683 13.97 -27.59 -1.02
CA HIS A 683 13.73 -27.39 0.42
C HIS A 683 12.99 -28.56 1.06
N LEU A 684 11.91 -29.06 0.43
CA LEU A 684 11.19 -30.23 0.94
C LEU A 684 12.05 -31.49 1.00
N LYS A 685 13.03 -31.63 0.09
CA LYS A 685 14.00 -32.72 0.12
C LYS A 685 15.06 -32.52 1.21
N GLU A 686 15.50 -31.29 1.45
CA GLU A 686 16.44 -30.92 2.53
C GLU A 686 15.81 -31.15 3.92
N ASP A 687 14.48 -31.00 4.03
CA ASP A 687 13.71 -31.20 5.27
C ASP A 687 13.17 -32.65 5.43
N ASP A 688 13.59 -33.60 4.60
CA ASP A 688 13.11 -35.01 4.57
C ASP A 688 11.57 -35.16 4.44
N ALA A 689 10.88 -34.13 3.94
CA ALA A 689 9.42 -34.09 3.78
C ALA A 689 8.94 -34.57 2.39
N LEU A 690 9.87 -34.83 1.47
CA LEU A 690 9.59 -35.28 0.11
C LEU A 690 9.73 -36.81 0.00
N PRO A 691 8.80 -37.53 -0.67
CA PRO A 691 8.93 -38.97 -0.87
C PRO A 691 10.18 -39.34 -1.67
N GLU A 692 10.88 -40.42 -1.27
CA GLU A 692 12.10 -40.93 -1.93
C GLU A 692 11.91 -41.27 -3.42
N THR A 693 10.66 -41.50 -3.84
CA THR A 693 10.29 -41.79 -5.23
C THR A 693 10.42 -40.59 -6.17
N CYS A 694 10.67 -39.38 -5.65
CA CYS A 694 10.80 -38.15 -6.44
C CYS A 694 12.25 -37.95 -6.93
N ASP A 695 12.47 -37.98 -8.24
CA ASP A 695 13.77 -37.61 -8.84
C ASP A 695 13.91 -36.09 -8.97
N VAL A 696 14.80 -35.54 -8.14
CA VAL A 696 15.09 -34.10 -8.02
C VAL A 696 16.52 -33.77 -8.50
N SER A 697 17.25 -34.74 -9.07
CA SER A 697 18.67 -34.60 -9.42
C SER A 697 18.99 -33.42 -10.36
N ALA A 698 18.08 -33.10 -11.29
CA ALA A 698 18.27 -32.01 -12.25
C ALA A 698 17.89 -30.60 -11.70
N PHE A 699 17.26 -30.52 -10.52
CA PHE A 699 16.69 -29.28 -10.00
C PHE A 699 17.76 -28.25 -9.60
N PRO A 700 18.88 -28.60 -8.92
CA PRO A 700 19.92 -27.64 -8.54
C PRO A 700 20.50 -26.85 -9.72
N VAL A 701 20.84 -27.56 -10.81
CA VAL A 701 21.34 -26.94 -12.05
C VAL A 701 20.28 -26.04 -12.70
N THR A 702 19.03 -26.48 -12.67
CA THR A 702 17.89 -25.73 -13.21
C THR A 702 17.67 -24.42 -12.44
N VAL A 703 17.70 -24.45 -11.10
CA VAL A 703 17.52 -23.27 -10.25
C VAL A 703 18.60 -22.25 -10.51
N VAL A 704 19.87 -22.65 -10.52
CA VAL A 704 20.99 -21.74 -10.80
C VAL A 704 20.86 -21.12 -12.19
N THR A 705 20.60 -21.94 -13.21
CA THR A 705 20.50 -21.44 -14.60
C THR A 705 19.33 -20.47 -14.77
N CYS A 706 18.15 -20.81 -14.27
CA CYS A 706 16.94 -20.02 -14.46
C CYS A 706 16.96 -18.75 -13.61
N LEU A 707 17.38 -18.82 -12.34
CA LEU A 707 17.42 -17.63 -11.49
C LEU A 707 18.44 -16.60 -12.00
N LEU A 708 19.62 -17.04 -12.46
CA LEU A 708 20.63 -16.16 -13.07
C LEU A 708 20.13 -15.53 -14.38
N ARG A 709 19.37 -16.26 -15.20
CA ARG A 709 18.71 -15.70 -16.39
C ARG A 709 17.63 -14.66 -16.04
N ALA A 710 16.81 -14.93 -15.02
CA ALA A 710 15.83 -13.97 -14.52
C ALA A 710 16.49 -12.69 -13.97
N MET A 711 17.65 -12.84 -13.30
CA MET A 711 18.47 -11.72 -12.85
C MET A 711 19.02 -10.90 -14.02
N LYS A 712 19.53 -11.54 -15.08
CA LYS A 712 19.99 -10.86 -16.31
C LYS A 712 18.88 -9.98 -16.91
N GLY A 713 17.65 -10.45 -16.81
CA GLY A 713 16.43 -9.77 -17.25
C GLY A 713 15.92 -8.63 -16.37
N GLY A 714 16.57 -8.34 -15.23
CA GLY A 714 16.18 -7.23 -14.35
C GLY A 714 15.07 -7.54 -13.34
N VAL A 715 14.72 -8.81 -13.13
CA VAL A 715 13.68 -9.19 -12.16
C VAL A 715 14.19 -9.02 -10.72
N ILE A 716 13.54 -8.14 -9.96
CA ILE A 716 13.95 -7.78 -8.57
C ILE A 716 13.87 -8.98 -7.63
N GLU A 717 12.80 -9.79 -7.71
CA GLU A 717 12.65 -10.98 -6.85
C GLU A 717 13.79 -11.99 -7.08
N ALA A 718 14.22 -12.17 -8.34
CA ALA A 718 15.35 -13.05 -8.66
C ALA A 718 16.65 -12.56 -8.01
N ARG A 719 16.90 -11.24 -8.05
CA ARG A 719 18.03 -10.61 -7.37
C ARG A 719 17.97 -10.83 -5.86
N GLN A 720 16.80 -10.72 -5.24
CA GLN A 720 16.63 -10.94 -3.79
C GLN A 720 16.89 -12.40 -3.37
N ARG A 721 16.65 -13.36 -4.27
CA ARG A 721 16.88 -14.80 -4.03
C ARG A 721 18.33 -15.26 -4.29
N PHE A 722 19.23 -14.37 -4.71
CA PHE A 722 20.62 -14.72 -5.00
C PHE A 722 21.36 -15.47 -3.86
N PRO A 723 21.18 -15.14 -2.56
CA PRO A 723 21.83 -15.89 -1.48
C PRO A 723 21.51 -17.38 -1.46
N ARG A 724 20.31 -17.78 -1.92
CA ARG A 724 19.95 -19.20 -2.05
C ARG A 724 20.84 -19.92 -3.07
N LEU A 725 21.30 -19.25 -4.13
CA LEU A 725 22.23 -19.86 -5.08
C LEU A 725 23.60 -20.13 -4.46
N LEU A 726 24.05 -19.28 -3.52
CA LEU A 726 25.29 -19.51 -2.78
C LEU A 726 25.16 -20.76 -1.90
N GLN A 727 24.00 -20.94 -1.24
CA GLN A 727 23.70 -22.15 -0.47
C GLN A 727 23.62 -23.40 -1.36
N ILE A 728 22.97 -23.32 -2.53
CA ILE A 728 22.91 -24.44 -3.47
C ILE A 728 24.31 -24.84 -3.96
N ALA A 729 25.21 -23.88 -4.17
CA ALA A 729 26.59 -24.14 -4.55
C ALA A 729 27.41 -24.82 -3.43
N GLU A 730 27.04 -24.63 -2.17
CA GLU A 730 27.60 -25.33 -1.01
C GLU A 730 27.06 -26.77 -0.92
N LEU A 731 25.74 -26.94 -1.00
CA LEU A 731 25.07 -28.24 -0.86
C LEU A 731 25.28 -29.18 -2.06
N TYR A 732 25.38 -28.63 -3.27
CA TYR A 732 25.47 -29.38 -4.52
C TYR A 732 26.71 -28.95 -5.35
N PRO A 733 27.87 -29.59 -5.16
CA PRO A 733 29.11 -29.21 -5.82
C PRO A 733 29.08 -29.28 -7.36
N ASP A 734 28.22 -30.12 -7.92
CA ASP A 734 28.08 -30.33 -9.37
C ASP A 734 27.61 -29.08 -10.13
N VAL A 735 27.03 -28.10 -9.42
CA VAL A 735 26.45 -26.90 -10.02
C VAL A 735 27.48 -25.76 -10.17
N LYS A 736 28.66 -25.87 -9.54
CA LYS A 736 29.65 -24.79 -9.46
C LYS A 736 30.12 -24.28 -10.83
N SER A 737 30.32 -25.17 -11.81
CA SER A 737 30.73 -24.79 -13.18
C SER A 737 29.63 -23.99 -13.89
N PHE A 738 28.40 -24.49 -13.87
CA PHE A 738 27.24 -23.83 -14.47
C PHE A 738 26.96 -22.45 -13.87
N PHE A 739 27.15 -22.31 -12.55
CA PHE A 739 27.03 -21.03 -11.87
C PHE A 739 28.04 -20.01 -12.42
N ILE A 740 29.32 -20.37 -12.49
CA ILE A 740 30.40 -19.46 -12.91
C ILE A 740 30.14 -18.96 -14.35
N ASP A 741 29.82 -19.89 -15.25
CA ASP A 741 29.55 -19.58 -16.66
C ASP A 741 28.37 -18.61 -16.78
N LYS A 742 27.24 -18.90 -16.11
CA LYS A 742 26.03 -18.07 -16.22
C LYS A 742 26.14 -16.74 -15.49
N ALA A 743 26.85 -16.70 -14.36
CA ALA A 743 27.04 -15.45 -13.60
C ALA A 743 27.97 -14.47 -14.32
N SER A 744 28.86 -14.97 -15.18
CA SER A 744 29.71 -14.13 -16.03
C SER A 744 28.91 -13.26 -17.01
N GLU A 745 27.72 -13.69 -17.44
CA GLU A 745 26.86 -12.95 -18.38
C GLU A 745 26.07 -11.80 -17.74
N ILE A 746 26.00 -11.74 -16.40
CA ILE A 746 25.17 -10.77 -15.67
C ILE A 746 25.98 -9.51 -15.35
N PRO A 747 25.40 -8.30 -15.45
CA PRO A 747 26.05 -7.07 -14.99
C PRO A 747 26.40 -7.08 -13.50
N SER A 748 27.58 -6.57 -13.13
CA SER A 748 28.10 -6.64 -11.75
C SER A 748 27.23 -5.94 -10.72
N TRP A 749 26.54 -4.86 -11.09
CA TRP A 749 25.71 -4.07 -10.19
C TRP A 749 24.55 -4.86 -9.57
N MET A 750 24.09 -5.93 -10.25
CA MET A 750 23.03 -6.81 -9.74
C MET A 750 23.46 -7.52 -8.43
N PHE A 751 24.75 -7.75 -8.24
CA PHE A 751 25.29 -8.46 -7.08
C PHE A 751 25.59 -7.55 -5.88
N LEU A 752 25.55 -6.22 -6.05
CA LEU A 752 25.95 -5.25 -5.02
C LEU A 752 25.22 -5.42 -3.67
N LEU A 753 23.93 -5.78 -3.71
CA LEU A 753 23.13 -6.01 -2.50
C LEU A 753 23.70 -7.14 -1.63
N TRP A 754 24.41 -8.09 -2.23
CA TRP A 754 24.87 -9.33 -1.61
C TRP A 754 26.39 -9.44 -1.52
N VAL A 755 27.12 -8.33 -1.74
CA VAL A 755 28.59 -8.32 -1.70
C VAL A 755 29.10 -8.80 -0.34
N SER A 756 28.49 -8.38 0.77
CA SER A 756 28.89 -8.81 2.12
C SER A 756 28.83 -10.33 2.30
N GLN A 757 27.80 -10.98 1.75
CA GLN A 757 27.64 -12.42 1.78
C GLN A 757 28.67 -13.11 0.90
N MET A 758 29.00 -12.53 -0.26
CA MET A 758 30.01 -13.07 -1.16
C MET A 758 31.44 -12.91 -0.60
N THR A 759 31.78 -11.77 -0.03
CA THR A 759 33.10 -11.53 0.59
C THR A 759 33.31 -12.43 1.81
N ALA A 760 32.25 -12.75 2.56
CA ALA A 760 32.33 -13.68 3.68
C ALA A 760 32.60 -15.15 3.27
N LEU A 761 32.54 -15.50 1.98
CA LEU A 761 32.83 -16.84 1.49
C LEU A 761 34.26 -17.01 0.95
N LEU A 762 35.08 -15.95 0.94
CA LEU A 762 36.42 -15.97 0.34
C LEU A 762 37.42 -16.87 1.08
N ASP A 763 37.21 -17.14 2.37
CA ASP A 763 38.01 -18.07 3.17
C ASP A 763 37.50 -19.53 3.12
N LYS A 764 36.35 -19.77 2.47
CA LYS A 764 35.69 -21.07 2.38
C LYS A 764 35.96 -21.79 1.04
N PRO A 765 35.73 -23.12 0.93
CA PRO A 765 35.91 -23.86 -0.33
C PRO A 765 35.00 -23.38 -1.48
N GLU A 766 33.89 -22.70 -1.18
CA GLU A 766 32.95 -22.12 -2.15
C GLU A 766 33.49 -20.84 -2.81
N ALA A 767 34.59 -20.26 -2.32
CA ALA A 767 35.19 -19.02 -2.84
C ALA A 767 35.41 -19.05 -4.37
N VAL A 768 35.65 -20.22 -4.95
CA VAL A 768 35.84 -20.43 -6.41
C VAL A 768 34.68 -19.87 -7.23
N VAL A 769 33.46 -19.96 -6.70
CA VAL A 769 32.23 -19.56 -7.38
C VAL A 769 32.08 -18.03 -7.41
N VAL A 770 32.44 -17.36 -6.32
CA VAL A 770 32.24 -15.92 -6.14
C VAL A 770 33.47 -15.08 -6.54
N SER A 771 34.66 -15.67 -6.55
CA SER A 771 35.92 -14.97 -6.85
C SER A 771 35.91 -14.19 -8.17
N PRO A 772 35.46 -14.76 -9.32
CA PRO A 772 35.42 -14.03 -10.58
C PRO A 772 34.46 -12.83 -10.55
N LEU A 773 33.35 -12.96 -9.82
CA LEU A 773 32.36 -11.88 -9.69
C LEU A 773 32.89 -10.75 -8.82
N LEU A 774 33.52 -11.08 -7.69
CA LEU A 774 34.10 -10.07 -6.79
C LEU A 774 35.25 -9.31 -7.47
N LEU A 775 36.08 -9.98 -8.26
CA LEU A 775 37.11 -9.31 -9.06
C LEU A 775 36.52 -8.32 -10.06
N ARG A 776 35.37 -8.63 -10.66
CA ARG A 776 34.67 -7.73 -11.58
C ARG A 776 34.03 -6.55 -10.84
N ILE A 777 33.37 -6.81 -9.71
CA ILE A 777 32.78 -5.77 -8.85
C ILE A 777 33.87 -4.82 -8.31
N ALA A 778 35.02 -5.35 -7.89
CA ALA A 778 36.15 -4.55 -7.42
C ALA A 778 36.69 -3.61 -8.51
N LYS A 779 36.67 -4.03 -9.78
CA LYS A 779 37.12 -3.22 -10.93
C LYS A 779 36.09 -2.16 -11.34
N GLU A 780 34.81 -2.50 -11.35
CA GLU A 780 33.73 -1.61 -11.82
C GLU A 780 33.19 -0.69 -10.71
N TYR A 781 33.10 -1.17 -9.48
CA TYR A 781 32.49 -0.49 -8.32
C TYR A 781 33.38 -0.63 -7.06
N PRO A 782 34.62 -0.10 -7.06
CA PRO A 782 35.57 -0.27 -5.96
C PRO A 782 35.05 0.28 -4.63
N GLN A 783 34.41 1.46 -4.60
CA GLN A 783 33.97 2.10 -3.35
C GLN A 783 32.86 1.31 -2.62
N ALA A 784 31.94 0.70 -3.37
CA ALA A 784 30.90 -0.15 -2.81
C ALA A 784 31.45 -1.47 -2.24
N PHE A 785 32.59 -1.95 -2.74
CA PHE A 785 33.20 -3.21 -2.34
C PHE A 785 34.16 -3.06 -1.14
N ILE A 786 34.83 -1.91 -0.98
CA ILE A 786 35.86 -1.70 0.06
C ILE A 786 35.34 -2.00 1.47
N TYR A 787 34.16 -1.51 1.84
CA TYR A 787 33.65 -1.68 3.22
C TYR A 787 33.31 -3.13 3.55
N PRO A 788 32.48 -3.86 2.76
CA PRO A 788 32.20 -5.27 3.02
C PRO A 788 33.44 -6.16 3.01
N PHE A 789 34.37 -5.91 2.07
CA PHE A 789 35.61 -6.67 1.97
C PHE A 789 36.52 -6.46 3.17
N ARG A 790 36.70 -5.22 3.62
CA ARG A 790 37.50 -4.92 4.81
C ARG A 790 36.93 -5.60 6.06
N MET A 791 35.63 -5.53 6.27
CA MET A 791 34.97 -6.22 7.39
C MET A 791 35.17 -7.73 7.35
N SER A 792 35.07 -8.33 6.16
CA SER A 792 35.23 -9.79 6.00
C SER A 792 36.69 -10.21 6.16
N SER A 793 37.63 -9.41 5.66
CA SER A 793 39.07 -9.69 5.68
C SER A 793 39.66 -9.84 7.07
N GLU A 794 39.08 -9.17 8.07
CA GLU A 794 39.47 -9.29 9.48
C GLU A 794 39.22 -10.71 10.06
N GLY A 795 38.26 -11.45 9.48
CA GLY A 795 37.81 -12.75 9.96
C GLY A 795 38.35 -13.97 9.19
N TYR A 796 39.08 -13.78 8.09
CA TYR A 796 39.49 -14.88 7.22
C TYR A 796 40.49 -15.83 7.88
N ASN A 797 40.22 -17.13 7.79
CA ASN A 797 41.11 -18.19 8.22
C ASN A 797 41.39 -19.18 7.08
N PHE A 798 42.48 -18.96 6.34
CA PHE A 798 42.87 -19.85 5.25
C PHE A 798 43.53 -21.13 5.78
N GLY A 799 43.09 -22.27 5.25
CA GLY A 799 43.73 -23.57 5.49
C GLY A 799 45.05 -23.73 4.74
N THR A 800 45.59 -24.96 4.71
CA THR A 800 46.87 -25.30 4.05
C THR A 800 46.70 -25.90 2.65
N THR A 801 45.46 -26.01 2.16
CA THR A 801 45.14 -26.69 0.90
C THR A 801 45.62 -25.87 -0.31
N ALA A 802 45.86 -26.53 -1.44
CA ALA A 802 46.20 -25.85 -2.70
C ALA A 802 45.13 -24.84 -3.15
N GLN A 803 43.86 -25.11 -2.83
CA GLN A 803 42.74 -24.20 -3.09
C GLN A 803 42.78 -22.97 -2.19
N ASP A 804 43.10 -23.15 -0.91
CA ASP A 804 43.22 -22.05 0.06
C ASP A 804 44.33 -21.07 -0.34
N LYS A 805 45.45 -21.58 -0.88
CA LYS A 805 46.53 -20.74 -1.45
C LYS A 805 46.07 -19.93 -2.66
N LYS A 806 45.21 -20.50 -3.51
CA LYS A 806 44.62 -19.77 -4.64
C LYS A 806 43.64 -18.69 -4.15
N ASN A 807 42.79 -19.01 -3.18
CA ASN A 807 41.86 -18.06 -2.58
C ASN A 807 42.62 -16.89 -1.92
N GLN A 808 43.72 -17.20 -1.20
CA GLN A 808 44.59 -16.19 -0.61
C GLN A 808 45.22 -15.26 -1.66
N ALA A 809 45.64 -15.80 -2.81
CA ALA A 809 46.17 -15.00 -3.92
C ALA A 809 45.09 -14.08 -4.53
N VAL A 810 43.85 -14.55 -4.65
CA VAL A 810 42.71 -13.73 -5.11
C VAL A 810 42.40 -12.61 -4.13
N CYS A 811 42.43 -12.87 -2.81
CA CYS A 811 42.27 -11.83 -1.81
C CYS A 811 43.35 -10.76 -1.95
N GLN A 812 44.61 -11.13 -2.16
CA GLN A 812 45.69 -10.17 -2.41
C GLN A 812 45.46 -9.34 -3.67
N GLU A 813 44.92 -9.92 -4.74
CA GLU A 813 44.54 -9.17 -5.94
C GLU A 813 43.39 -8.18 -5.66
N LEU A 814 42.35 -8.61 -4.94
CA LEU A 814 41.23 -7.75 -4.54
C LEU A 814 41.69 -6.59 -3.65
N GLU A 815 42.61 -6.84 -2.71
CA GLU A 815 43.26 -5.82 -1.89
C GLU A 815 43.93 -4.74 -2.75
N THR A 816 44.66 -5.13 -3.80
CA THR A 816 45.31 -4.17 -4.70
C THR A 816 44.32 -3.35 -5.52
N LEU A 817 43.24 -3.98 -6.02
CA LEU A 817 42.22 -3.32 -6.83
C LEU A 817 41.37 -2.32 -6.02
N CYS A 818 41.20 -2.58 -4.72
CA CYS A 818 40.34 -1.80 -3.84
C CYS A 818 41.10 -0.80 -2.98
N SER A 819 42.42 -0.67 -3.19
CA SER A 819 43.25 0.25 -2.42
C SER A 819 42.98 1.70 -2.81
N ASN A 820 42.04 2.35 -2.11
CA ASN A 820 41.81 3.79 -2.18
C ASN A 820 42.35 4.48 -0.91
N PRO A 821 43.44 5.27 -1.01
CA PRO A 821 44.01 6.00 0.12
C PRO A 821 43.03 6.97 0.81
N GLU A 822 42.14 7.62 0.07
CA GLU A 822 41.16 8.56 0.64
C GLU A 822 40.08 7.85 1.45
N VAL A 823 39.63 6.67 1.02
CA VAL A 823 38.70 5.84 1.79
C VAL A 823 39.35 5.36 3.10
N ASN A 824 40.62 4.97 3.04
CA ASN A 824 41.37 4.57 4.24
C ASN A 824 41.56 5.75 5.22
N LYS A 825 41.86 6.95 4.72
CA LYS A 825 41.89 8.18 5.53
C LYS A 825 40.51 8.48 6.12
N PHE A 826 39.44 8.33 5.34
CA PHE A 826 38.08 8.57 5.80
C PHE A 826 37.67 7.59 6.93
N ILE A 827 37.97 6.30 6.78
CA ILE A 827 37.73 5.30 7.84
C ILE A 827 38.53 5.66 9.10
N SER A 828 39.83 5.94 8.95
CA SER A 828 40.66 6.37 10.08
C SER A 828 40.20 7.69 10.71
N ALA A 829 39.57 8.58 9.94
CA ALA A 829 38.97 9.81 10.47
C ALA A 829 37.69 9.53 11.26
N LEU A 830 36.80 8.66 10.76
CA LEU A 830 35.59 8.22 11.46
C LEU A 830 35.94 7.50 12.77
N GLU A 831 36.97 6.66 12.75
CA GLU A 831 37.49 5.99 13.94
C GLU A 831 37.84 6.99 15.05
N GLN A 832 38.23 8.24 14.74
CA GLN A 832 38.56 9.27 15.74
C GLN A 832 37.36 9.81 16.53
N PHE A 833 36.14 9.64 16.03
CA PHE A 833 34.91 10.08 16.71
C PHE A 833 34.49 9.17 17.86
N GLY A 834 35.02 7.94 17.92
CA GLY A 834 34.78 7.05 19.06
C GLY A 834 35.26 7.67 20.38
N GLN A 835 34.44 7.61 21.41
CA GLN A 835 34.78 8.18 22.71
C GLN A 835 35.84 7.29 23.41
N PRO A 836 37.02 7.81 23.79
CA PRO A 836 38.12 7.00 24.32
C PRO A 836 37.80 6.23 25.61
N ASP A 837 36.95 6.79 26.46
CA ASP A 837 36.45 6.15 27.68
C ASP A 837 35.53 4.96 27.39
N MET A 838 34.67 5.07 26.38
CA MET A 838 33.84 3.97 25.91
C MET A 838 34.67 2.87 25.25
N ILE A 839 35.63 3.23 24.39
CA ILE A 839 36.57 2.27 23.77
C ILE A 839 37.36 1.49 24.83
N PHE A 840 37.86 2.19 25.87
CA PHE A 840 38.55 1.55 26.98
C PHE A 840 37.64 0.59 27.76
N LYS A 841 36.38 0.99 27.99
CA LYS A 841 35.38 0.15 28.68
C LYS A 841 35.03 -1.11 27.87
N ASP A 842 34.85 -0.98 26.56
CA ASP A 842 34.56 -2.10 25.66
C ASP A 842 35.73 -3.09 25.63
N TRP A 843 36.96 -2.57 25.51
CA TRP A 843 38.18 -3.38 25.63
C TRP A 843 38.27 -4.10 26.98
N CYS A 844 37.94 -3.43 28.10
CA CYS A 844 37.90 -4.06 29.42
C CYS A 844 36.86 -5.20 29.48
N GLY A 845 35.71 -5.02 28.83
CA GLY A 845 34.68 -6.06 28.69
C GLY A 845 35.18 -7.31 27.98
N ASP A 846 35.87 -7.14 26.85
CA ASP A 846 36.43 -8.25 26.07
C ASP A 846 37.62 -8.91 26.77
N MET A 847 38.50 -8.10 27.36
CA MET A 847 39.63 -8.61 28.13
C MET A 847 39.20 -9.38 29.38
N ARG A 848 38.09 -9.00 30.02
CA ARG A 848 37.55 -9.72 31.18
C ARG A 848 37.14 -11.15 30.78
N LYS A 849 36.55 -11.34 29.59
CA LYS A 849 36.19 -12.67 29.06
C LYS A 849 37.44 -13.51 28.78
N LEU A 850 38.47 -12.92 28.17
CA LEU A 850 39.73 -13.60 27.84
C LEU A 850 40.56 -13.97 29.08
N VAL A 851 40.58 -13.11 30.11
CA VAL A 851 41.31 -13.35 31.37
C VAL A 851 40.58 -14.35 32.28
N ALA A 852 39.25 -14.48 32.16
CA ALA A 852 38.45 -15.44 32.90
C ALA A 852 38.53 -16.88 32.34
N HIS A 853 38.93 -17.06 31.08
CA HIS A 853 39.10 -18.39 30.48
C HIS A 853 40.23 -19.20 31.16
N LYS A 854 39.99 -20.48 31.45
CA LYS A 854 40.96 -21.38 32.12
C LYS A 854 42.26 -21.59 31.32
N ASN A 855 42.18 -21.57 29.99
CA ASN A 855 43.33 -21.64 29.07
C ASN A 855 43.55 -20.26 28.45
N LYS A 856 44.42 -19.45 29.08
CA LYS A 856 44.72 -18.09 28.59
C LYS A 856 45.53 -18.14 27.28
N SER A 857 44.95 -17.67 26.18
CA SER A 857 45.70 -17.44 24.94
C SER A 857 46.60 -16.21 25.08
N LYS A 858 47.88 -16.42 25.39
CA LYS A 858 48.85 -15.32 25.53
C LYS A 858 49.00 -14.50 24.25
N VAL A 859 48.82 -15.12 23.10
CA VAL A 859 48.93 -14.49 21.78
C VAL A 859 47.77 -13.54 21.53
N GLU A 860 46.55 -13.97 21.83
CA GLU A 860 45.33 -13.20 21.60
C GLU A 860 45.19 -12.03 22.59
N ILE A 861 45.63 -12.23 23.84
CA ILE A 861 45.73 -11.16 24.84
C ILE A 861 46.71 -10.08 24.40
N LYS A 862 47.89 -10.45 23.89
CA LYS A 862 48.87 -9.49 23.35
C LYS A 862 48.34 -8.76 22.12
N LYS A 863 47.63 -9.46 21.23
CA LYS A 863 46.99 -8.86 20.04
C LYS A 863 45.94 -7.81 20.44
N LYS A 864 45.00 -8.16 21.33
CA LYS A 864 43.96 -7.25 21.85
C LYS A 864 44.53 -6.07 22.64
N PHE A 865 45.66 -6.26 23.33
CA PHE A 865 46.39 -5.17 23.98
C PHE A 865 47.00 -4.20 22.95
N GLN A 866 47.60 -4.73 21.89
CA GLN A 866 48.14 -3.89 20.80
C GLN A 866 47.04 -3.12 20.06
N GLU A 867 45.87 -3.74 19.81
CA GLU A 867 44.72 -3.08 19.19
C GLU A 867 44.25 -1.85 19.99
N VAL A 868 44.09 -1.97 21.31
CA VAL A 868 43.66 -0.83 22.15
C VAL A 868 44.72 0.25 22.26
N VAL A 869 46.00 -0.14 22.24
CA VAL A 869 47.12 0.82 22.23
C VAL A 869 47.11 1.62 20.94
N VAL A 870 46.84 0.99 19.80
CA VAL A 870 46.71 1.67 18.51
C VAL A 870 45.51 2.61 18.51
N GLN A 871 44.35 2.17 18.99
CA GLN A 871 43.12 2.97 18.97
C GLN A 871 43.14 4.17 19.95
N LEU A 872 43.75 4.02 21.12
CA LEU A 872 43.73 5.03 22.19
C LEU A 872 45.00 5.90 22.25
N PHE A 873 46.17 5.37 21.87
CA PHE A 873 47.46 5.96 22.21
C PHE A 873 48.46 6.11 21.05
N ASP A 874 48.17 5.59 19.85
CA ASP A 874 49.11 5.68 18.72
C ASP A 874 49.05 7.06 18.05
N VAL A 875 49.92 7.94 18.56
CA VAL A 875 50.23 9.25 18.00
C VAL A 875 51.29 9.08 16.92
N LYS A 876 50.97 8.42 15.80
CA LYS A 876 51.87 8.46 14.65
C LYS A 876 51.75 9.81 13.96
N SER A 877 52.72 10.67 14.26
CA SER A 877 53.05 11.85 13.49
C SER A 877 53.37 11.45 12.05
N ALA A 878 52.92 12.24 11.08
CA ALA A 878 53.13 12.07 9.64
C ALA A 878 54.61 12.19 9.18
N ALA A 879 55.59 11.89 10.04
CA ALA A 879 57.00 12.23 9.85
C ALA A 879 57.97 11.03 9.77
N SER A 880 57.50 9.78 9.71
CA SER A 880 58.38 8.62 9.44
C SER A 880 57.85 7.78 8.29
N VAL A 881 58.07 8.26 7.07
CA VAL A 881 58.04 7.42 5.87
C VAL A 881 59.45 6.84 5.73
N ASP A 882 59.73 5.72 6.40
CA ASP A 882 60.87 4.87 6.05
C ASP A 882 60.42 3.93 4.94
N THR A 883 60.89 4.21 3.73
CA THR A 883 60.61 3.55 2.45
C THR A 883 61.26 2.16 2.29
N THR A 884 61.19 1.26 3.29
CA THR A 884 61.91 -0.02 3.20
C THR A 884 61.16 -1.29 3.64
N SER A 885 59.82 -1.30 3.65
CA SER A 885 59.08 -2.58 3.73
C SER A 885 57.94 -2.65 2.71
N THR A 886 58.20 -3.36 1.62
CA THR A 886 57.28 -3.61 0.49
C THR A 886 56.16 -4.63 0.81
N GLN A 887 55.69 -4.68 2.05
CA GLN A 887 54.54 -5.50 2.46
C GLN A 887 53.71 -4.74 3.51
N ALA A 888 53.02 -3.69 3.06
CA ALA A 888 51.90 -3.12 3.82
C ALA A 888 50.65 -3.94 3.48
N SER A 889 50.05 -4.59 4.48
CA SER A 889 48.76 -5.28 4.29
C SER A 889 47.67 -4.25 3.99
N PHE A 890 46.66 -4.61 3.23
CA PHE A 890 45.45 -3.81 2.99
C PHE A 890 44.76 -3.32 4.27
N MET A 891 44.98 -4.04 5.37
CA MET A 891 44.47 -3.73 6.71
C MET A 891 45.33 -2.71 7.48
N SER A 892 46.56 -2.46 7.03
CA SER A 892 47.45 -1.46 7.62
C SER A 892 46.93 -0.07 7.26
N THR A 893 46.52 0.69 8.28
CA THR A 893 46.14 2.11 8.21
C THR A 893 47.34 3.03 7.88
N ALA A 894 48.14 2.66 6.87
CA ALA A 894 49.40 3.30 6.51
C ALA A 894 49.25 4.75 6.02
N SER A 895 48.02 5.21 5.77
CA SER A 895 47.69 6.64 5.61
C SER A 895 46.90 7.15 6.81
N SER A 896 47.50 7.14 8.00
CA SER A 896 46.82 7.55 9.24
C SER A 896 46.54 9.05 9.25
N VAL A 897 45.30 9.40 9.62
CA VAL A 897 44.89 10.78 9.83
C VAL A 897 45.48 11.30 11.15
N PRO A 898 46.01 12.53 11.22
CA PRO A 898 46.52 13.08 12.47
C PRO A 898 45.44 13.05 13.56
N MET A 899 45.79 12.57 14.75
CA MET A 899 44.86 12.50 15.89
C MET A 899 44.35 13.90 16.26
N GLY A 900 43.03 14.06 16.44
CA GLY A 900 42.44 15.31 16.92
C GLY A 900 42.85 15.70 18.33
N ASP A 901 42.66 16.97 18.67
CA ASP A 901 43.13 17.57 19.93
C ASP A 901 42.46 16.94 21.16
N TYR A 902 41.21 16.49 21.03
CA TYR A 902 40.49 15.76 22.08
C TYR A 902 41.16 14.43 22.43
N ARG A 903 41.40 13.59 21.41
CA ARG A 903 42.06 12.29 21.57
C ARG A 903 43.52 12.41 21.99
N LYS A 904 44.25 13.40 21.48
CA LYS A 904 45.60 13.75 21.95
C LYS A 904 45.61 14.12 23.44
N GLY A 905 44.64 14.92 23.88
CA GLY A 905 44.48 15.27 25.29
C GLY A 905 44.26 14.05 26.19
N PHE A 906 43.43 13.11 25.73
CA PHE A 906 43.21 11.82 26.40
C PHE A 906 44.47 10.95 26.45
N ALA A 907 45.15 10.79 25.32
CA ALA A 907 46.36 10.00 25.22
C ALA A 907 47.45 10.52 26.17
N VAL A 908 47.74 11.83 26.16
CA VAL A 908 48.76 12.43 27.03
C VAL A 908 48.45 12.24 28.52
N ALA A 909 47.17 12.33 28.92
CA ALA A 909 46.79 12.22 30.33
C ALA A 909 46.84 10.78 30.88
N LEU A 910 46.59 9.76 30.03
CA LEU A 910 46.38 8.37 30.49
C LEU A 910 47.44 7.37 30.05
N LYS A 911 48.28 7.69 29.06
CA LYS A 911 49.28 6.77 28.49
C LYS A 911 50.25 6.22 29.54
N ASP A 912 50.82 7.07 30.38
CA ASP A 912 51.79 6.66 31.41
C ASP A 912 51.14 5.80 32.50
N LEU A 913 49.92 6.14 32.89
CA LEU A 913 49.15 5.37 33.87
C LEU A 913 48.82 3.97 33.31
N PHE A 914 48.38 3.91 32.04
CA PHE A 914 48.00 2.69 31.34
C PHE A 914 49.17 1.71 31.16
N PHE A 915 50.34 2.19 30.70
CA PHE A 915 51.53 1.33 30.57
C PHE A 915 52.09 0.90 31.92
N LYS A 916 51.97 1.72 32.97
CA LYS A 916 52.41 1.35 34.32
C LYS A 916 51.56 0.21 34.91
N THR A 917 50.24 0.24 34.69
CA THR A 917 49.30 -0.77 35.17
C THR A 917 49.39 -2.08 34.39
N PHE A 918 49.49 -2.03 33.06
CA PHE A 918 49.37 -3.21 32.20
C PHE A 918 50.69 -3.73 31.59
N GLY A 919 51.79 -2.97 31.70
CA GLY A 919 53.09 -3.29 31.11
C GLY A 919 53.25 -2.72 29.69
N GLN A 920 54.50 -2.54 29.22
CA GLN A 920 54.78 -1.95 27.89
C GLN A 920 54.25 -2.80 26.73
N ASP A 921 54.39 -4.13 26.80
CA ASP A 921 53.92 -5.07 25.76
C ASP A 921 52.75 -5.96 26.23
N GLY A 922 52.04 -5.53 27.28
CA GLY A 922 50.95 -6.31 27.87
C GLY A 922 51.43 -7.53 28.69
N ASP A 923 52.72 -7.60 29.02
CA ASP A 923 53.30 -8.74 29.74
C ASP A 923 52.69 -8.96 31.12
N LYS A 924 52.38 -7.88 31.86
CA LYS A 924 51.68 -7.98 33.16
C LYS A 924 50.25 -8.46 32.98
N LEU A 925 49.59 -8.07 31.88
CA LEU A 925 48.24 -8.52 31.53
C LEU A 925 48.15 -10.04 31.40
N SER A 926 49.17 -10.65 30.78
CA SER A 926 49.23 -12.11 30.58
C SER A 926 49.35 -12.91 31.89
N SER A 927 49.86 -12.28 32.95
CA SER A 927 50.04 -12.86 34.29
C SER A 927 48.90 -12.57 35.27
N MET A 928 48.06 -11.55 35.05
CA MET A 928 47.03 -11.11 35.98
C MET A 928 45.88 -12.11 36.16
N ASN A 929 45.30 -12.15 37.36
CA ASN A 929 44.03 -12.83 37.63
C ASN A 929 42.82 -11.88 37.45
N SER A 930 41.60 -12.44 37.40
CA SER A 930 40.37 -11.67 37.15
C SER A 930 40.12 -10.55 38.19
N LYS A 931 40.54 -10.76 39.45
CA LYS A 931 40.40 -9.76 40.53
C LYS A 931 41.42 -8.62 40.41
N GLU A 932 42.66 -8.94 40.05
CA GLU A 932 43.73 -7.97 39.79
C GLU A 932 43.40 -7.11 38.56
N PHE A 933 42.85 -7.71 37.51
CA PHE A 933 42.40 -6.99 36.33
C PHE A 933 41.26 -6.02 36.66
N SER A 934 40.25 -6.47 37.41
CA SER A 934 39.13 -5.61 37.83
C SER A 934 39.58 -4.42 38.71
N SER A 935 40.60 -4.62 39.55
CA SER A 935 41.21 -3.55 40.36
C SER A 935 42.00 -2.55 39.48
N ALA A 936 42.74 -3.05 38.49
CA ALA A 936 43.46 -2.21 37.53
C ALA A 936 42.51 -1.39 36.64
N GLU A 937 41.42 -1.99 36.18
CA GLU A 937 40.33 -1.33 35.46
C GLU A 937 39.73 -0.20 36.31
N ALA A 938 39.30 -0.50 37.54
CA ALA A 938 38.71 0.50 38.44
C ALA A 938 39.64 1.70 38.69
N LYS A 939 40.95 1.46 38.78
CA LYS A 939 41.96 2.51 38.96
C LYS A 939 42.03 3.48 37.78
N ILE A 940 41.97 2.97 36.56
CA ILE A 940 42.01 3.78 35.34
C ILE A 940 40.66 4.49 35.14
N THR A 941 39.54 3.80 35.33
CA THR A 941 38.20 4.37 35.21
C THR A 941 37.97 5.52 36.20
N ASN A 942 38.43 5.37 37.45
CA ASN A 942 38.37 6.46 38.44
C ASN A 942 39.22 7.66 38.03
N SER A 943 40.38 7.42 37.41
CA SER A 943 41.23 8.49 36.89
C SER A 943 40.58 9.22 35.72
N ILE A 944 39.90 8.50 34.81
CA ILE A 944 39.10 9.06 33.71
C ILE A 944 37.96 9.95 34.26
N ASN A 945 37.18 9.43 35.22
CA ASN A 945 36.06 10.17 35.82
C ASN A 945 36.52 11.47 36.52
N ASN A 946 37.63 11.40 37.26
CA ASN A 946 38.21 12.57 37.91
C ASN A 946 38.68 13.62 36.91
N LEU A 947 39.20 13.19 35.76
CA LEU A 947 39.63 14.06 34.68
C LEU A 947 38.46 14.64 33.86
N GLN A 948 37.28 14.01 33.82
CA GLN A 948 36.10 14.58 33.15
C GLN A 948 35.38 15.66 33.98
N GLY A 949 35.53 15.64 35.31
CA GLY A 949 34.84 16.53 36.26
C GLY A 949 35.43 17.94 36.46
N GLN A 950 36.64 18.23 35.96
CA GLN A 950 37.30 19.53 36.20
C GLN A 950 36.87 20.61 35.19
N ARG A 951 36.71 21.86 35.67
CA ARG A 951 36.36 23.03 34.83
C ARG A 951 37.54 23.39 33.92
N GLY A 952 37.30 23.40 32.60
CA GLY A 952 38.30 23.77 31.57
C GLY A 952 38.95 22.61 30.81
N ASN A 953 38.51 21.36 31.01
CA ASN A 953 39.24 20.19 30.52
C ASN A 953 39.02 19.82 29.05
N LYS A 954 40.13 19.52 28.37
CA LYS A 954 40.26 18.94 27.01
C LYS A 954 39.70 17.51 26.87
N LEU A 955 39.07 16.98 27.92
CA LEU A 955 38.60 15.58 28.04
C LEU A 955 37.07 15.48 28.06
N LYS A 956 36.35 16.60 27.96
CA LYS A 956 34.92 16.60 27.63
C LYS A 956 34.74 16.40 26.12
N PRO A 957 33.71 15.67 25.69
CA PRO A 957 33.37 15.54 24.27
C PRO A 957 33.27 16.94 23.62
N PRO A 958 34.09 17.24 22.61
CA PRO A 958 34.04 18.55 21.96
C PRO A 958 32.76 18.76 21.15
N THR A 959 32.41 20.02 20.89
CA THR A 959 31.24 20.39 20.06
C THR A 959 31.59 20.65 18.59
N LYS A 960 32.88 20.75 18.25
CA LYS A 960 33.37 21.06 16.89
C LYS A 960 34.03 19.84 16.26
N ILE A 961 33.76 19.62 14.98
CA ILE A 961 34.34 18.54 14.16
C ILE A 961 35.88 18.62 14.13
N LYS A 962 36.44 19.84 14.01
CA LYS A 962 37.89 20.06 13.97
C LYS A 962 38.64 19.52 15.19
N ASP A 963 38.02 19.57 16.37
CA ASP A 963 38.63 19.12 17.63
C ASP A 963 38.65 17.59 17.74
N TYR A 964 37.74 16.91 17.02
CA TYR A 964 37.73 15.46 16.84
C TYR A 964 38.67 15.00 15.74
N CYS A 965 38.59 15.60 14.55
CA CYS A 965 39.37 15.22 13.38
C CYS A 965 39.62 16.45 12.48
N PRO A 966 40.86 16.98 12.46
CA PRO A 966 41.23 18.11 11.60
C PRO A 966 41.06 17.82 10.11
N TRP A 967 41.37 16.59 9.68
CA TRP A 967 41.28 16.19 8.27
C TRP A 967 39.84 16.26 7.74
N MET A 968 38.83 15.82 8.51
CA MET A 968 37.42 15.95 8.10
C MET A 968 36.96 17.41 8.05
N SER A 969 37.48 18.27 8.93
CA SER A 969 37.18 19.71 8.91
C SER A 969 37.76 20.42 7.70
N ASP A 970 38.92 19.96 7.21
CA ASP A 970 39.66 20.59 6.11
C ASP A 970 39.48 19.84 4.78
N PHE A 971 38.67 18.77 4.77
CA PHE A 971 38.42 17.93 3.60
C PHE A 971 37.76 18.77 2.48
N ASN A 972 38.38 18.74 1.31
CA ASN A 972 37.86 19.41 0.13
C ASN A 972 38.06 18.50 -1.10
N PRO A 973 36.98 18.04 -1.74
CA PRO A 973 37.05 17.09 -2.86
C PRO A 973 37.79 17.65 -4.08
N SER A 974 37.87 18.98 -4.24
CA SER A 974 38.60 19.61 -5.34
C SER A 974 40.12 19.54 -5.22
N LYS A 975 40.65 19.24 -4.02
CA LYS A 975 42.10 19.18 -3.76
C LYS A 975 42.69 17.77 -3.83
N SER A 976 41.88 16.74 -3.60
CA SER A 976 42.33 15.34 -3.52
C SER A 976 42.39 14.64 -4.88
N GLY A 977 41.68 15.12 -5.90
CA GLY A 977 41.63 14.49 -7.24
C GLY A 977 40.77 13.22 -7.29
N ASP A 978 40.67 12.49 -6.17
CA ASP A 978 39.79 11.33 -6.00
C ASP A 978 38.45 11.74 -5.35
N LEU A 979 37.35 11.28 -5.96
CA LEU A 979 35.98 11.45 -5.45
C LEU A 979 35.74 10.44 -4.31
N LEU A 980 35.38 10.92 -3.13
CA LEU A 980 34.90 10.10 -2.02
C LEU A 980 33.36 10.10 -2.03
N GLU A 981 32.76 8.95 -2.26
CA GLU A 981 31.30 8.77 -2.18
C GLU A 981 30.86 8.54 -0.74
N ILE A 982 29.65 8.97 -0.41
CA ILE A 982 29.04 8.61 0.88
C ILE A 982 28.66 7.12 0.79
N PRO A 983 29.14 6.26 1.72
CA PRO A 983 28.94 4.81 1.67
C PRO A 983 27.48 4.35 1.72
#